data_AF-A0A938SCS4-F1
#
_entry.id   AF-A0A938SCS4-F1
#
_cell.length_a   1.000
_cell.length_b   1.000
_cell.length_c   1.000
_cell.angle_alpha   90.00
_cell.angle_beta   90.00
_cell.angle_gamma   90.00
#
_symmetry.space_group_name_H-M   'P 1'
#
loop_
_entity.id
_entity.type
_entity.pdbx_description
1 polymer ?
#
loop_
_entity_poly.entity_id
_entity_poly.type
_entity_poly.pdbx_seq_one_letter_code
_entity_poly.pdbx_strand_id
1 'polypeptide(L)'
;APEREWELLTGLLTSHKADPKRNAQLAREAFRPEALLSADDRDPLDVVLRRTAALLADLRSLANAPKLSAEAEEIEQLKRSCASAAVADVPERKKLFAQACSLRRRIAFSNPLLRFDKIAFLTHYPARYGHMCDQYFGFNARPGGGLYVLESPFDPSPRVRDLLAEATVANGRLKGRKIEGGSFISLDLSYDGRTILFAWTEAEAVPKPVEWRPEWEGQGWPNLAAYGSQASARHWAPQSVYHIFQVNADGTDLRQLTDGPWNDFDPCFLPDGRIAFISERRGGYGRCHGRPVPTYTLHSMKPDGSDITCLSFHETNEWHPSVDGEGMIIYTRWDYVDRDSNEAHHLWVTYPDGRDPRSYHGNYPAHREARPWMEMSLRAVPGSRRIVGVAAAHHGENYGSLILIDTRGDDDRGMSQIRRLTPYCPFPEAEGKGRSPVARQYSTPWPLSEDYHLCIHDPAGQHHGLYLVDSFGNAEHLYTDLQVPCLDPIPLRARPRPPAIPSMTSPAGAGTVAVMNVYDSDQEWPKGTKITALRIVQIFPKTSPNADQPRIGLGSQAVARGVLGTVPVEEDGSAHFEAPVGVALYFQALDERGLAVQTMRSDTYLHPGERLTCQGCHERKRNAPALRTDSTFNVQLSSIQDPKPIQNPKSKIQNPMAIRRPPSKIQPEVA
;
A
#
# COMPACT_ATOMS: atom_id res chain seq x y z
N ALA A 1 4.86 10.24 28.72
CA ALA A 1 5.36 8.99 29.31
C ALA A 1 4.22 8.26 30.03
N PRO A 2 3.71 8.58 31.23
CA PRO A 2 2.36 8.06 31.64
C PRO A 2 1.21 9.09 31.60
N GLU A 3 1.47 10.36 31.91
CA GLU A 3 0.41 11.37 32.05
C GLU A 3 -0.40 11.59 30.77
N ARG A 4 0.28 11.65 29.61
CA ARG A 4 -0.40 11.78 28.31
C ARG A 4 -1.30 10.58 27.99
N GLU A 5 -0.88 9.37 28.37
CA GLU A 5 -1.69 8.17 28.16
C GLU A 5 -2.92 8.18 29.07
N TRP A 6 -2.78 8.65 30.32
CA TRP A 6 -3.90 8.87 31.23
C TRP A 6 -4.94 9.82 30.62
N GLU A 7 -4.51 10.95 30.07
CA GLU A 7 -5.41 11.94 29.44
C GLU A 7 -6.13 11.36 28.22
N LEU A 8 -5.40 10.67 27.34
CA LEU A 8 -5.97 10.02 26.16
C LEU A 8 -7.02 8.98 26.55
N LEU A 9 -6.71 8.09 27.50
CA LEU A 9 -7.64 7.07 27.97
C LEU A 9 -8.85 7.69 28.68
N THR A 10 -8.68 8.80 29.41
CA THR A 10 -9.79 9.54 30.02
C THR A 10 -10.77 10.04 28.95
N GLY A 11 -10.25 10.61 27.85
CA GLY A 11 -11.05 11.07 26.72
C GLY A 11 -11.78 9.92 26.00
N LEU A 12 -11.09 8.79 25.81
CA LEU A 12 -11.69 7.59 25.21
C LEU A 12 -12.78 6.99 26.09
N LEU A 13 -12.58 6.88 27.41
CA LEU A 13 -13.60 6.38 28.34
C LEU A 13 -14.84 7.27 28.37
N THR A 14 -14.64 8.60 28.33
CA THR A 14 -15.75 9.56 28.24
C THR A 14 -16.56 9.34 26.96
N SER A 15 -15.87 9.19 25.82
CA SER A 15 -16.51 8.94 24.52
C SER A 15 -17.21 7.58 24.47
N HIS A 16 -16.57 6.55 25.04
CA HIS A 16 -17.10 5.20 25.13
C HIS A 16 -18.43 5.15 25.90
N LYS A 17 -18.52 5.85 27.04
CA LYS A 17 -19.77 5.94 27.83
C LYS A 17 -20.89 6.69 27.09
N ALA A 18 -20.53 7.60 26.17
CA ALA A 18 -21.48 8.42 25.44
C ALA A 18 -22.06 7.75 24.18
N ASP A 19 -21.39 6.74 23.59
CA ASP A 19 -21.78 6.16 22.30
C ASP A 19 -21.84 4.61 22.27
N PRO A 20 -22.94 4.02 22.79
CA PRO A 20 -23.14 2.57 22.75
C PRO A 20 -23.18 1.98 21.33
N LYS A 21 -23.63 2.74 20.34
CA LYS A 21 -23.71 2.28 18.95
C LYS A 21 -22.30 2.09 18.38
N ARG A 22 -21.42 3.06 18.61
CA ARG A 22 -20.00 2.95 18.25
C ARG A 22 -19.33 1.78 18.96
N ASN A 23 -19.61 1.57 20.24
CA ASN A 23 -19.03 0.45 20.98
C ASN A 23 -19.42 -0.91 20.39
N ALA A 24 -20.71 -1.09 20.06
CA ALA A 24 -21.19 -2.31 19.43
C ALA A 24 -20.58 -2.54 18.04
N GLN A 25 -20.31 -1.46 17.29
CA GLN A 25 -19.57 -1.52 16.03
C GLN A 25 -18.13 -1.99 16.25
N LEU A 26 -17.39 -1.34 17.13
CA LEU A 26 -16.00 -1.69 17.43
C LEU A 26 -15.87 -3.12 17.98
N ALA A 27 -16.86 -3.62 18.73
CA ALA A 27 -16.92 -5.01 19.17
C ALA A 27 -16.93 -6.04 18.03
N ARG A 28 -17.49 -5.70 16.87
CA ARG A 28 -17.49 -6.57 15.69
C ARG A 28 -16.23 -6.40 14.84
N GLU A 29 -15.62 -5.22 14.88
CA GLU A 29 -14.52 -4.84 14.00
C GLU A 29 -13.13 -5.03 14.62
N ALA A 30 -13.00 -5.04 15.94
CA ALA A 30 -11.71 -5.22 16.61
C ALA A 30 -11.16 -6.64 16.38
N PHE A 31 -9.85 -6.74 16.22
CA PHE A 31 -9.17 -8.03 16.08
C PHE A 31 -9.18 -8.83 17.39
N ARG A 32 -8.92 -8.15 18.51
CA ARG A 32 -8.96 -8.72 19.86
C ARG A 32 -9.97 -7.97 20.72
N PRO A 33 -10.86 -8.66 21.46
CA PRO A 33 -11.76 -7.99 22.40
C PRO A 33 -11.02 -7.25 23.51
N GLU A 34 -9.81 -7.69 23.88
CA GLU A 34 -8.99 -7.06 24.92
C GLU A 34 -8.56 -5.62 24.57
N ALA A 35 -8.48 -5.29 23.28
CA ALA A 35 -8.24 -3.93 22.82
C ALA A 35 -9.37 -2.96 23.18
N LEU A 36 -10.59 -3.46 23.38
CA LEU A 36 -11.76 -2.62 23.64
C LEU A 36 -11.79 -2.17 25.10
N LEU A 37 -12.37 -1.01 25.35
CA LEU A 37 -12.78 -0.53 26.67
C LEU A 37 -13.99 -1.34 27.14
N SER A 38 -14.01 -1.65 28.42
CA SER A 38 -15.09 -2.35 29.11
C SER A 38 -15.98 -1.38 29.87
N ALA A 39 -17.24 -1.77 30.11
CA ALA A 39 -18.12 -1.08 31.05
C ALA A 39 -17.56 -1.09 32.48
N ASP A 40 -16.73 -2.07 32.81
CA ASP A 40 -16.07 -2.19 34.12
C ASP A 40 -14.84 -1.28 34.27
N ASP A 41 -14.36 -0.66 33.19
CA ASP A 41 -13.22 0.25 33.24
C ASP A 41 -13.65 1.58 33.88
N ARG A 42 -13.36 1.76 35.18
CA ARG A 42 -13.79 2.94 35.95
C ARG A 42 -12.98 4.17 35.54
N ASP A 43 -11.69 3.98 35.25
CA ASP A 43 -10.74 5.01 34.83
C ASP A 43 -9.55 4.40 34.04
N PRO A 44 -8.56 5.20 33.60
CA PRO A 44 -7.42 4.70 32.81
C PRO A 44 -6.60 3.57 33.44
N LEU A 45 -6.50 3.48 34.78
CA LEU A 45 -5.71 2.42 35.43
C LEU A 45 -6.36 1.05 35.28
N ASP A 46 -7.68 0.97 35.31
CA ASP A 46 -8.38 -0.31 35.06
C ASP A 46 -8.09 -0.83 33.65
N VAL A 47 -8.12 0.08 32.65
CA VAL A 47 -7.82 -0.23 31.25
C VAL A 47 -6.40 -0.79 31.10
N VAL A 48 -5.40 -0.08 31.62
CA VAL A 48 -3.98 -0.48 31.48
C VAL A 48 -3.72 -1.80 32.20
N LEU A 49 -4.26 -2.03 33.40
CA LEU A 49 -4.09 -3.30 34.10
C LEU A 49 -4.69 -4.48 33.31
N ARG A 50 -5.88 -4.32 32.73
CA ARG A 50 -6.53 -5.36 31.94
C ARG A 50 -5.75 -5.69 30.67
N ARG A 51 -5.34 -4.67 29.91
CA ARG A 51 -4.54 -4.86 28.69
C ARG A 51 -3.15 -5.42 28.99
N THR A 52 -2.54 -5.03 30.12
CA THR A 52 -1.26 -5.58 30.58
C THR A 52 -1.40 -7.06 30.98
N ALA A 53 -2.52 -7.45 31.59
CA ALA A 53 -2.79 -8.84 31.91
C ALA A 53 -2.98 -9.70 30.65
N ALA A 54 -3.65 -9.17 29.62
CA ALA A 54 -3.78 -9.83 28.33
C ALA A 54 -2.42 -10.05 27.65
N LEU A 55 -1.58 -9.00 27.60
CA LEU A 55 -0.21 -9.09 27.10
C LEU A 55 0.61 -10.15 27.86
N LEU A 56 0.56 -10.15 29.19
CA LEU A 56 1.26 -11.14 30.02
C LEU A 56 0.80 -12.57 29.73
N ALA A 57 -0.51 -12.78 29.60
CA ALA A 57 -1.09 -14.08 29.31
C ALA A 57 -0.63 -14.59 27.93
N ASP A 58 -0.64 -13.73 26.92
CA ASP A 58 -0.20 -14.07 25.57
C ASP A 58 1.28 -14.46 25.55
N LEU A 59 2.17 -13.63 26.11
CA LEU A 59 3.61 -13.92 26.14
C LEU A 59 3.94 -15.22 26.88
N ARG A 60 3.18 -15.56 27.94
CA ARG A 60 3.34 -16.83 28.66
C ARG A 60 2.84 -18.05 27.88
N SER A 61 2.02 -17.84 26.86
CA SER A 61 1.49 -18.91 25.98
C SER A 61 2.41 -19.21 24.79
N LEU A 62 3.38 -18.34 24.48
CA LEU A 62 4.31 -18.52 23.38
C LEU A 62 5.19 -19.76 23.58
N ALA A 63 5.55 -20.44 22.48
CA ALA A 63 6.41 -21.62 22.52
C ALA A 63 7.78 -21.37 23.19
N ASN A 64 8.29 -20.13 23.10
CA ASN A 64 9.53 -19.68 23.75
C ASN A 64 9.24 -18.63 24.84
N ALA A 65 8.21 -18.90 25.66
CA ALA A 65 7.74 -17.97 26.68
C ALA A 65 8.87 -17.49 27.61
N PRO A 66 8.96 -16.17 27.87
CA PRO A 66 9.83 -15.65 28.91
C PRO A 66 9.35 -16.07 30.31
N LYS A 67 10.28 -16.16 31.26
CA LYS A 67 9.95 -16.41 32.67
C LYS A 67 9.44 -15.12 33.31
N LEU A 68 8.12 -14.99 33.42
CA LEU A 68 7.45 -13.78 33.92
C LEU A 68 6.71 -14.01 35.24
N SER A 69 7.25 -14.83 36.14
CA SER A 69 6.60 -15.15 37.42
C SER A 69 6.51 -13.93 38.34
N ALA A 70 7.57 -13.11 38.39
CA ALA A 70 7.59 -11.90 39.22
C ALA A 70 6.60 -10.86 38.71
N GLU A 71 6.56 -10.65 37.39
CA GLU A 71 5.62 -9.74 36.73
C GLU A 71 4.16 -10.20 36.92
N ALA A 72 3.93 -11.53 36.95
CA ALA A 72 2.63 -12.10 37.25
C ALA A 72 2.18 -11.88 38.70
N GLU A 73 3.10 -11.93 39.67
CA GLU A 73 2.78 -11.59 41.05
C GLU A 73 2.51 -10.08 41.22
N GLU A 74 3.33 -9.25 40.56
CA GLU A 74 3.23 -7.80 40.62
C GLU A 74 1.92 -7.27 40.01
N ILE A 75 1.48 -7.82 38.87
CA ILE A 75 0.20 -7.39 38.28
C ILE A 75 -0.98 -7.74 39.19
N GLU A 76 -0.96 -8.90 39.86
CA GLU A 76 -2.01 -9.28 40.81
C GLU A 76 -1.98 -8.40 42.07
N GLN A 77 -0.79 -7.97 42.51
CA GLN A 77 -0.67 -6.97 43.57
C GLN A 77 -1.27 -5.62 43.15
N LEU A 78 -0.92 -5.13 41.96
CA LEU A 78 -1.46 -3.87 41.45
C LEU A 78 -2.99 -3.93 41.25
N LYS A 79 -3.55 -5.06 40.80
CA LYS A 79 -5.00 -5.27 40.75
C LYS A 79 -5.65 -5.18 42.13
N ARG A 80 -5.06 -5.79 43.16
CA ARG A 80 -5.55 -5.67 44.55
C ARG A 80 -5.51 -4.21 45.05
N SER A 81 -4.39 -3.52 44.83
CA SER A 81 -4.25 -2.10 45.19
C SER A 81 -5.27 -1.22 44.45
N CYS A 82 -5.48 -1.48 43.16
CA CYS A 82 -6.47 -0.82 42.32
C CYS A 82 -7.92 -1.06 42.79
N ALA A 83 -8.23 -2.25 43.31
CA ALA A 83 -9.54 -2.55 43.89
C ALA A 83 -9.79 -1.80 45.21
N SER A 84 -8.73 -1.62 46.03
CA SER A 84 -8.82 -0.88 47.30
C SER A 84 -8.78 0.64 47.15
N ALA A 85 -8.16 1.17 46.09
CA ALA A 85 -8.02 2.60 45.86
C ALA A 85 -9.34 3.21 45.35
N ALA A 86 -9.85 4.21 46.05
CA ALA A 86 -11.06 4.92 45.65
C ALA A 86 -10.84 5.67 44.33
N VAL A 87 -11.80 5.60 43.40
CA VAL A 87 -11.72 6.31 42.09
C VAL A 87 -11.62 7.83 42.27
N ALA A 88 -12.19 8.36 43.37
CA ALA A 88 -12.09 9.78 43.70
C ALA A 88 -10.67 10.22 44.12
N ASP A 89 -9.80 9.28 44.53
CA ASP A 89 -8.39 9.56 44.85
C ASP A 89 -7.52 9.51 43.58
N VAL A 90 -7.70 10.52 42.74
CA VAL A 90 -7.00 10.64 41.45
C VAL A 90 -5.47 10.62 41.61
N PRO A 91 -4.85 11.28 42.61
CA PRO A 91 -3.40 11.19 42.83
C PRO A 91 -2.90 9.76 43.05
N GLU A 92 -3.53 8.98 43.93
CA GLU A 92 -3.12 7.59 44.17
C GLU A 92 -3.36 6.72 42.92
N ARG A 93 -4.47 6.94 42.21
CA ARG A 93 -4.75 6.21 40.96
C ARG A 93 -3.76 6.51 39.85
N LYS A 94 -3.32 7.76 39.69
CA LYS A 94 -2.25 8.12 38.75
C LYS A 94 -0.89 7.51 39.11
N LYS A 95 -0.59 7.39 40.41
CA LYS A 95 0.63 6.71 40.88
C LYS A 95 0.61 5.22 40.55
N LEU A 96 -0.48 4.52 40.86
CA LEU A 96 -0.66 3.12 40.49
C LEU A 96 -0.66 2.93 38.96
N PHE A 97 -1.22 3.88 38.20
CA PHE A 97 -1.17 3.90 36.73
C PHE A 97 0.27 3.92 36.22
N ALA A 98 1.11 4.81 36.75
CA ALA A 98 2.52 4.87 36.36
C ALA A 98 3.27 3.57 36.66
N GLN A 99 2.96 2.91 37.79
CA GLN A 99 3.50 1.57 38.11
C GLN A 99 3.03 0.52 37.12
N ALA A 100 1.74 0.51 36.75
CA ALA A 100 1.19 -0.40 35.76
C ALA A 100 1.82 -0.21 34.37
N CYS A 101 2.01 1.03 33.91
CA CYS A 101 2.74 1.33 32.67
C CYS A 101 4.19 0.83 32.70
N SER A 102 4.89 1.01 33.83
CA SER A 102 6.26 0.51 34.00
C SER A 102 6.33 -1.02 33.93
N LEU A 103 5.40 -1.70 34.61
CA LEU A 103 5.27 -3.16 34.54
C LEU A 103 4.95 -3.64 33.13
N ARG A 104 4.00 -2.99 32.45
CA ARG A 104 3.64 -3.28 31.05
C ARG A 104 4.85 -3.22 30.13
N ARG A 105 5.66 -2.16 30.23
CA ARG A 105 6.88 -2.00 29.42
C ARG A 105 7.86 -3.16 29.63
N ARG A 106 8.11 -3.55 30.89
CA ARG A 106 8.99 -4.70 31.19
C ARG A 106 8.46 -5.99 30.59
N ILE A 107 7.15 -6.24 30.72
CA ILE A 107 6.50 -7.41 30.11
C ILE A 107 6.63 -7.35 28.59
N ALA A 108 6.28 -6.24 27.94
CA ALA A 108 6.35 -6.08 26.48
C ALA A 108 7.76 -6.34 25.95
N PHE A 109 8.79 -5.80 26.62
CA PHE A 109 10.19 -5.92 26.19
C PHE A 109 10.80 -7.30 26.47
N SER A 110 10.12 -8.14 27.24
CA SER A 110 10.49 -9.56 27.38
C SER A 110 10.06 -10.43 26.19
N ASN A 111 9.32 -9.87 25.22
CA ASN A 111 8.78 -10.61 24.09
C ASN A 111 9.91 -11.22 23.23
N PRO A 112 9.93 -12.55 23.01
CA PRO A 112 10.99 -13.23 22.25
C PRO A 112 11.07 -12.80 20.77
N LEU A 113 10.03 -12.16 20.21
CA LEU A 113 10.05 -11.60 18.87
C LEU A 113 10.99 -10.38 18.75
N LEU A 114 11.29 -9.73 19.87
CA LEU A 114 12.16 -8.57 19.99
C LEU A 114 13.65 -8.92 20.12
N ARG A 115 14.04 -10.16 19.79
CA ARG A 115 15.45 -10.60 19.72
C ARG A 115 16.18 -9.99 18.51
N PHE A 116 16.37 -8.67 18.55
CA PHE A 116 17.20 -7.87 17.67
C PHE A 116 17.61 -6.60 18.42
N ASP A 117 18.78 -6.07 18.09
CA ASP A 117 19.42 -4.95 18.79
C ASP A 117 19.38 -3.64 17.98
N LYS A 118 18.84 -3.67 16.75
CA LYS A 118 18.85 -2.53 15.82
C LYS A 118 17.54 -2.39 15.06
N ILE A 119 17.08 -1.15 14.92
CA ILE A 119 15.96 -0.76 14.04
C ILE A 119 16.49 0.29 13.07
N ALA A 120 16.39 0.04 11.76
CA ALA A 120 16.57 1.06 10.74
C ALA A 120 15.27 1.86 10.60
N PHE A 121 15.37 3.18 10.45
CA PHE A 121 14.22 4.05 10.25
C PHE A 121 14.63 5.33 9.52
N LEU A 122 13.66 6.01 8.94
CA LEU A 122 13.82 7.33 8.35
C LEU A 122 13.33 8.41 9.32
N THR A 123 13.86 9.62 9.20
CA THR A 123 13.12 10.82 9.59
C THR A 123 12.82 11.65 8.37
N HIS A 124 11.65 12.29 8.34
CA HIS A 124 11.21 13.14 7.25
C HIS A 124 10.16 14.15 7.72
N TYR A 125 10.01 15.24 6.98
CA TYR A 125 8.87 16.14 7.16
C TYR A 125 7.70 15.72 6.25
N PRO A 126 6.45 15.76 6.75
CA PRO A 126 5.26 15.65 5.91
C PRO A 126 5.32 16.63 4.73
N ALA A 127 4.74 16.23 3.59
CA ALA A 127 4.78 17.03 2.39
C ALA A 127 4.06 18.37 2.57
N ARG A 128 4.40 19.37 1.74
CA ARG A 128 3.77 20.71 1.77
C ARG A 128 2.27 20.65 1.44
N TYR A 129 1.84 19.65 0.67
CA TYR A 129 0.46 19.48 0.25
C TYR A 129 -0.07 18.13 0.72
N GLY A 130 -1.00 18.17 1.69
CA GLY A 130 -1.58 16.98 2.30
C GLY A 130 -2.68 16.36 1.45
N HIS A 131 -2.29 15.46 0.55
CA HIS A 131 -3.17 14.66 -0.30
C HIS A 131 -2.41 13.40 -0.71
N MET A 132 -3.11 12.27 -0.86
CA MET A 132 -2.47 10.95 -0.98
C MET A 132 -1.51 10.85 -2.16
N CYS A 133 -1.75 11.63 -3.22
CA CYS A 133 -0.89 11.64 -4.38
C CYS A 133 0.36 12.50 -4.21
N ASP A 134 0.21 13.66 -3.58
CA ASP A 134 1.18 14.76 -3.64
C ASP A 134 2.33 14.59 -2.66
N GLN A 135 2.17 13.70 -1.66
CA GLN A 135 3.21 13.32 -0.73
C GLN A 135 4.41 12.64 -1.40
N TYR A 136 4.23 12.13 -2.62
CA TYR A 136 5.26 11.43 -3.40
C TYR A 136 5.86 12.27 -4.53
N PHE A 137 5.53 13.57 -4.60
CA PHE A 137 6.16 14.48 -5.55
C PHE A 137 7.31 15.23 -4.87
N GLY A 138 8.55 15.04 -5.34
CA GLY A 138 9.75 15.60 -4.70
C GLY A 138 9.72 17.12 -4.52
N PHE A 139 9.09 17.88 -5.41
CA PHE A 139 8.96 19.34 -5.27
C PHE A 139 7.98 19.77 -4.17
N ASN A 140 7.12 18.87 -3.70
CA ASN A 140 6.29 19.06 -2.52
C ASN A 140 7.01 18.65 -1.23
N ALA A 141 8.15 17.96 -1.34
CA ALA A 141 8.93 17.56 -0.19
C ALA A 141 9.44 18.77 0.58
N ARG A 142 9.60 18.58 1.89
CA ARG A 142 10.23 19.56 2.77
C ARG A 142 11.64 19.06 3.10
N PRO A 143 12.69 19.83 2.75
CA PRO A 143 14.07 19.57 3.15
C PRO A 143 14.20 19.21 4.63
N GLY A 144 14.94 18.15 4.92
CA GLY A 144 15.23 17.64 6.26
C GLY A 144 15.01 16.14 6.40
N GLY A 145 15.58 15.60 7.48
CA GLY A 145 15.52 14.18 7.81
C GLY A 145 16.77 13.40 7.40
N GLY A 146 16.71 12.09 7.52
CA GLY A 146 17.85 11.20 7.30
C GLY A 146 17.50 9.72 7.45
N LEU A 147 18.51 8.87 7.24
CA LEU A 147 18.44 7.42 7.46
C LEU A 147 19.26 7.06 8.70
N TYR A 148 18.59 6.48 9.69
CA TYR A 148 19.15 6.23 11.01
C TYR A 148 19.04 4.77 11.43
N VAL A 149 19.90 4.39 12.37
CA VAL A 149 19.82 3.14 13.11
C VAL A 149 19.62 3.46 14.59
N LEU A 150 18.53 2.96 15.16
CA LEU A 150 18.29 2.93 16.60
C LEU A 150 18.92 1.67 17.18
N GLU A 151 19.99 1.83 17.93
CA GLU A 151 20.71 0.78 18.65
C GLU A 151 20.14 0.58 20.05
N SER A 152 20.07 -0.67 20.49
CA SER A 152 19.50 -1.06 21.78
C SER A 152 18.10 -0.47 22.02
N PRO A 153 17.14 -0.64 21.09
CA PRO A 153 15.84 0.04 21.12
C PRO A 153 14.97 -0.28 22.35
N PHE A 154 15.30 -1.35 23.07
CA PHE A 154 14.56 -1.83 24.24
C PHE A 154 15.29 -1.53 25.56
N ASP A 155 16.49 -0.97 25.51
CA ASP A 155 17.22 -0.54 26.70
C ASP A 155 16.66 0.80 27.21
N PRO A 156 16.93 1.18 28.48
CA PRO A 156 16.48 2.46 29.03
C PRO A 156 17.01 3.70 28.30
N SER A 157 18.14 3.57 27.58
CA SER A 157 18.82 4.65 26.87
C SER A 157 19.25 4.20 25.47
N PRO A 158 18.32 4.08 24.51
CA PRO A 158 18.66 3.70 23.15
C PRO A 158 19.52 4.79 22.49
N ARG A 159 20.36 4.40 21.53
CA ARG A 159 21.25 5.32 20.81
C ARG A 159 20.86 5.42 19.35
N VAL A 160 20.92 6.62 18.80
CA VAL A 160 20.62 6.86 17.38
C VAL A 160 21.93 7.13 16.67
N ARG A 161 22.16 6.42 15.58
CA ARG A 161 23.31 6.62 14.70
C ARG A 161 22.81 7.01 13.31
N ASP A 162 23.32 8.11 12.79
CA ASP A 162 23.15 8.47 11.38
C ASP A 162 23.92 7.47 10.51
N LEU A 163 23.21 6.75 9.64
CA LEU A 163 23.80 5.72 8.80
C LEU A 163 24.61 6.33 7.64
N LEU A 164 24.27 7.55 7.23
CA LEU A 164 24.82 8.20 6.04
C LEU A 164 25.84 9.29 6.38
N ALA A 165 26.14 9.50 7.67
CA ALA A 165 27.05 10.55 8.14
C ALA A 165 28.36 10.66 7.35
N GLU A 166 28.98 9.52 7.01
CA GLU A 166 30.24 9.47 6.24
C GLU A 166 30.06 8.92 4.81
N ALA A 167 28.83 8.64 4.39
CA ALA A 167 28.55 8.08 3.09
C ALA A 167 28.66 9.14 1.99
N THR A 168 29.31 8.79 0.88
CA THR A 168 29.29 9.58 -0.37
C THR A 168 28.75 8.71 -1.49
N VAL A 169 28.00 9.31 -2.40
CA VAL A 169 27.38 8.57 -3.51
C VAL A 169 28.48 8.07 -4.45
N ALA A 170 28.49 6.78 -4.76
CA ALA A 170 29.54 6.13 -5.53
C ALA A 170 29.39 6.32 -7.06
N ASN A 171 28.18 6.60 -7.55
CA ASN A 171 27.82 6.62 -8.97
C ASN A 171 26.78 7.70 -9.31
N GLY A 172 26.41 7.79 -10.60
CA GLY A 172 25.33 8.67 -11.07
C GLY A 172 25.65 10.16 -10.98
N ARG A 173 24.61 10.99 -11.13
CA ARG A 173 24.68 12.45 -11.15
C ARG A 173 25.26 13.05 -9.85
N LEU A 174 25.12 12.32 -8.75
CA LEU A 174 25.55 12.77 -7.42
C LEU A 174 26.89 12.19 -6.97
N LYS A 175 27.62 11.51 -7.86
CA LYS A 175 28.90 10.87 -7.53
C LYS A 175 29.85 11.81 -6.76
N GLY A 176 30.39 11.31 -5.65
CA GLY A 176 31.32 12.03 -4.78
C GLY A 176 30.66 13.01 -3.81
N ARG A 177 29.34 13.19 -3.85
CA ARG A 177 28.60 14.06 -2.92
C ARG A 177 28.06 13.27 -1.74
N LYS A 178 27.96 13.92 -0.57
CA LYS A 178 27.05 13.50 0.50
C LYS A 178 25.61 13.90 0.13
N ILE A 179 24.62 13.11 0.53
CA ILE A 179 23.19 13.44 0.33
C ILE A 179 22.64 14.12 1.59
N GLU A 180 22.74 15.45 1.62
CA GLU A 180 22.33 16.31 2.74
C GLU A 180 21.28 17.32 2.28
N GLY A 181 20.43 17.79 3.20
CA GLY A 181 19.46 18.86 2.93
C GLY A 181 18.27 18.51 2.02
N GLY A 182 18.17 17.27 1.54
CA GLY A 182 17.03 16.76 0.78
C GLY A 182 15.91 16.20 1.65
N SER A 183 15.10 15.27 1.13
CA SER A 183 14.03 14.59 1.87
C SER A 183 14.01 13.10 1.56
N PHE A 184 13.69 12.28 2.56
CA PHE A 184 13.71 10.81 2.50
C PHE A 184 12.31 10.23 2.62
N ILE A 185 12.02 9.16 1.87
CA ILE A 185 10.83 8.31 2.02
C ILE A 185 11.14 6.84 1.67
N SER A 186 10.21 5.94 2.00
CA SER A 186 10.11 4.61 1.39
C SER A 186 11.27 3.64 1.69
N LEU A 187 11.46 3.28 2.96
CA LEU A 187 12.52 2.36 3.37
C LEU A 187 12.15 0.88 3.11
N ASP A 188 13.11 0.09 2.59
CA ASP A 188 13.02 -1.38 2.61
C ASP A 188 14.37 -2.05 2.89
N LEU A 189 14.32 -3.27 3.43
CA LEU A 189 15.48 -4.04 3.83
C LEU A 189 15.51 -5.39 3.10
N SER A 190 16.68 -5.68 2.52
CA SER A 190 17.00 -6.96 1.89
C SER A 190 16.82 -8.14 2.85
N TYR A 191 16.50 -9.32 2.31
CA TYR A 191 16.21 -10.50 3.12
C TYR A 191 17.40 -10.97 3.97
N ASP A 192 18.64 -10.72 3.55
CA ASP A 192 19.84 -11.04 4.34
C ASP A 192 20.17 -9.96 5.39
N GLY A 193 19.43 -8.84 5.40
CA GLY A 193 19.58 -7.74 6.33
C GLY A 193 20.80 -6.86 6.07
N ARG A 194 21.43 -6.94 4.89
CA ARG A 194 22.72 -6.26 4.61
C ARG A 194 22.59 -5.01 3.76
N THR A 195 21.54 -4.93 2.95
CA THR A 195 21.32 -3.85 1.98
C THR A 195 19.98 -3.17 2.25
N ILE A 196 19.99 -1.84 2.26
CA ILE A 196 18.85 -0.97 2.49
C ILE A 196 18.54 -0.21 1.19
N LEU A 197 17.25 -0.13 0.84
CA LEU A 197 16.73 0.74 -0.21
C LEU A 197 15.94 1.88 0.42
N PHE A 198 16.01 3.05 -0.18
CA PHE A 198 15.20 4.22 0.18
C PHE A 198 15.05 5.13 -1.03
N ALA A 199 14.10 6.06 -0.99
CA ALA A 199 13.99 7.11 -1.98
C ALA A 199 14.38 8.47 -1.38
N TRP A 200 15.08 9.27 -2.17
CA TRP A 200 15.57 10.59 -1.76
C TRP A 200 15.44 11.61 -2.89
N THR A 201 15.17 12.86 -2.53
CA THR A 201 15.14 14.00 -3.44
C THR A 201 15.95 15.15 -2.85
N GLU A 202 16.65 15.94 -3.67
CA GLU A 202 17.22 17.21 -3.19
C GLU A 202 16.14 18.20 -2.69
N ALA A 203 14.86 17.97 -3.05
CA ALA A 203 13.73 18.86 -2.74
C ALA A 203 13.98 20.32 -3.20
N GLU A 204 14.80 20.49 -4.24
CA GLU A 204 15.14 21.80 -4.76
C GLU A 204 13.97 22.40 -5.53
N ALA A 205 13.66 23.67 -5.22
CA ALA A 205 12.71 24.43 -6.01
C ALA A 205 13.38 24.84 -7.32
N VAL A 206 12.74 24.55 -8.46
CA VAL A 206 13.23 25.02 -9.76
C VAL A 206 12.97 26.54 -9.86
N PRO A 207 14.00 27.39 -9.97
CA PRO A 207 13.85 28.84 -9.96
C PRO A 207 13.10 29.33 -11.21
N LYS A 208 12.35 30.43 -11.06
CA LYS A 208 11.69 31.12 -12.18
C LYS A 208 12.60 32.22 -12.75
N PRO A 209 12.61 32.45 -14.08
CA PRO A 209 11.94 31.65 -15.11
C PRO A 209 12.64 30.29 -15.29
N VAL A 210 11.88 29.25 -15.63
CA VAL A 210 12.48 27.95 -15.94
C VAL A 210 13.05 28.00 -17.35
N GLU A 211 14.36 27.92 -17.47
CA GLU A 211 15.00 27.64 -18.76
C GLU A 211 14.78 26.16 -19.08
N TRP A 212 14.01 25.88 -20.14
CA TRP A 212 13.76 24.53 -20.62
C TRP A 212 15.07 23.89 -21.11
N ARG A 213 15.32 22.64 -20.73
CA ARG A 213 16.53 21.92 -21.13
C ARG A 213 16.21 20.77 -22.11
N PRO A 214 17.02 20.53 -23.16
CA PRO A 214 16.76 19.48 -24.15
C PRO A 214 16.65 18.07 -23.56
N GLU A 215 17.35 17.78 -22.46
CA GLU A 215 17.23 16.51 -21.71
C GLU A 215 15.84 16.29 -21.08
N TRP A 216 14.96 17.30 -21.13
CA TRP A 216 13.56 17.22 -20.72
C TRP A 216 12.60 16.97 -21.89
N GLU A 217 13.11 16.90 -23.12
CA GLU A 217 12.29 16.58 -24.29
C GLU A 217 11.79 15.12 -24.25
N GLY A 218 10.55 14.90 -24.72
CA GLY A 218 9.91 13.57 -24.74
C GLY A 218 9.17 13.19 -23.46
N GLN A 219 9.17 14.07 -22.44
CA GLN A 219 8.47 13.87 -21.17
C GLN A 219 6.94 13.77 -21.26
N GLY A 220 6.31 14.18 -22.37
CA GLY A 220 4.85 14.17 -22.54
C GLY A 220 4.07 15.17 -21.66
N TRP A 221 4.75 15.89 -20.75
CA TRP A 221 4.13 16.93 -19.92
C TRP A 221 3.97 18.23 -20.74
N PRO A 222 2.80 18.90 -20.69
CA PRO A 222 2.59 20.14 -21.40
C PRO A 222 3.50 21.23 -20.82
N ASN A 223 3.97 22.13 -21.69
CA ASN A 223 4.71 23.32 -21.28
C ASN A 223 3.89 24.07 -20.20
N LEU A 224 4.35 23.99 -18.95
CA LEU A 224 3.66 24.53 -17.77
C LEU A 224 3.46 26.05 -17.86
N ALA A 225 4.19 26.74 -18.74
CA ALA A 225 3.99 28.14 -19.07
C ALA A 225 2.56 28.45 -19.59
N ALA A 226 1.85 27.46 -20.13
CA ALA A 226 0.48 27.60 -20.62
C ALA A 226 -0.59 27.71 -19.51
N TYR A 227 -0.25 27.48 -18.23
CA TYR A 227 -1.24 27.32 -17.15
C TYR A 227 -1.30 28.46 -16.11
N GLY A 228 -0.77 29.64 -16.44
CA GLY A 228 -1.01 30.88 -15.67
C GLY A 228 -0.14 31.09 -14.41
N SER A 229 -0.15 32.32 -13.91
CA SER A 229 0.84 32.88 -12.98
C SER A 229 0.80 32.37 -11.53
N GLN A 230 -0.16 31.51 -11.14
CA GLN A 230 -0.25 30.96 -9.78
C GLN A 230 0.49 29.63 -9.55
N ALA A 231 1.06 29.02 -10.60
CA ALA A 231 1.91 27.84 -10.44
C ALA A 231 3.31 28.26 -10.00
N SER A 232 3.65 28.14 -8.72
CA SER A 232 5.05 27.96 -8.32
C SER A 232 5.55 26.65 -8.95
N ALA A 233 6.12 26.76 -10.15
CA ALA A 233 7.08 25.86 -10.77
C ALA A 233 7.09 24.38 -10.32
N ARG A 234 6.00 23.63 -10.57
CA ARG A 234 5.98 22.16 -10.47
C ARG A 234 6.75 21.56 -11.65
N HIS A 235 8.06 21.57 -11.59
CA HIS A 235 8.89 21.00 -12.64
C HIS A 235 9.38 19.65 -12.16
N TRP A 236 9.36 18.66 -13.05
CA TRP A 236 9.95 17.36 -12.82
C TRP A 236 11.39 17.39 -13.31
N ALA A 237 12.23 18.15 -12.62
CA ALA A 237 13.68 18.12 -12.82
C ALA A 237 14.30 17.05 -11.90
N PRO A 238 15.45 16.46 -12.26
CA PRO A 238 16.12 15.45 -11.43
C PRO A 238 16.31 15.85 -9.96
N GLN A 239 16.52 17.13 -9.66
CA GLN A 239 16.72 17.67 -8.30
C GLN A 239 15.40 17.89 -7.51
N SER A 240 14.26 17.69 -8.15
CA SER A 240 12.92 18.03 -7.63
C SER A 240 11.97 16.84 -7.65
N VAL A 241 12.50 15.65 -7.91
CA VAL A 241 11.78 14.38 -7.91
C VAL A 241 12.54 13.37 -7.05
N TYR A 242 11.85 12.35 -6.56
CA TYR A 242 12.47 11.27 -5.78
C TYR A 242 13.22 10.29 -6.70
N HIS A 243 14.39 9.86 -6.24
CA HIS A 243 15.18 8.79 -6.85
C HIS A 243 15.44 7.69 -5.84
N ILE A 244 15.59 6.45 -6.31
CA ILE A 244 15.90 5.30 -5.49
C ILE A 244 17.40 5.22 -5.25
N PHE A 245 17.78 4.99 -4.01
CA PHE A 245 19.14 4.76 -3.56
C PHE A 245 19.25 3.42 -2.86
N GLN A 246 20.49 2.90 -2.86
CA GLN A 246 20.90 1.73 -2.11
C GLN A 246 22.08 2.08 -1.21
N VAL A 247 22.13 1.49 -0.01
CA VAL A 247 23.30 1.54 0.88
C VAL A 247 23.45 0.23 1.64
N ASN A 248 24.67 -0.11 2.04
CA ASN A 248 24.89 -1.21 2.99
C ASN A 248 24.44 -0.82 4.40
N ALA A 249 24.06 -1.80 5.21
CA ALA A 249 23.60 -1.62 6.60
C ALA A 249 24.69 -1.04 7.54
N ASP A 250 25.94 -1.02 7.11
CA ASP A 250 27.06 -0.37 7.79
C ASP A 250 27.31 1.09 7.34
N GLY A 251 26.56 1.59 6.36
CA GLY A 251 26.69 2.93 5.80
C GLY A 251 27.61 3.03 4.57
N THR A 252 28.20 1.92 4.13
CA THR A 252 29.09 1.90 2.95
C THR A 252 28.34 1.70 1.63
N ASP A 253 29.03 1.95 0.52
CA ASP A 253 28.53 1.69 -0.85
C ASP A 253 27.18 2.34 -1.17
N LEU A 254 27.01 3.61 -0.76
CA LEU A 254 25.85 4.41 -1.14
C LEU A 254 25.82 4.61 -2.66
N ARG A 255 24.74 4.16 -3.32
CA ARG A 255 24.56 4.24 -4.78
C ARG A 255 23.21 4.85 -5.14
N GLN A 256 23.21 5.66 -6.18
CA GLN A 256 22.00 6.12 -6.84
C GLN A 256 21.59 5.06 -7.89
N LEU A 257 20.37 4.53 -7.82
CA LEU A 257 19.86 3.50 -8.73
C LEU A 257 19.00 4.07 -9.86
N THR A 258 18.31 5.19 -9.63
CA THR A 258 17.50 5.86 -10.65
C THR A 258 17.90 7.33 -10.82
N ASP A 259 17.66 7.87 -12.01
CA ASP A 259 17.84 9.30 -12.32
C ASP A 259 16.84 9.74 -13.41
N GLY A 260 16.74 11.05 -13.59
CA GLY A 260 15.92 11.69 -14.61
C GLY A 260 14.70 12.43 -14.08
N PRO A 261 13.78 12.84 -14.96
CA PRO A 261 12.61 13.66 -14.61
C PRO A 261 11.38 12.85 -14.12
N TRP A 262 11.57 11.83 -13.30
CA TRP A 262 10.48 11.00 -12.79
C TRP A 262 10.63 10.79 -11.28
N ASN A 263 9.53 10.82 -10.54
CA ASN A 263 9.52 10.29 -9.18
C ASN A 263 9.58 8.76 -9.26
N ASP A 264 10.65 8.20 -8.71
CA ASP A 264 10.87 6.78 -8.48
C ASP A 264 10.94 6.57 -6.95
N PHE A 265 9.98 5.84 -6.38
CA PHE A 265 9.83 5.68 -4.93
C PHE A 265 9.19 4.33 -4.56
N ASP A 266 8.98 4.06 -3.26
CA ASP A 266 8.49 2.78 -2.73
C ASP A 266 9.23 1.54 -3.27
N PRO A 267 10.58 1.49 -3.19
CA PRO A 267 11.31 0.30 -3.60
C PRO A 267 11.04 -0.87 -2.65
N CYS A 268 10.96 -2.09 -3.20
CA CYS A 268 11.02 -3.31 -2.41
C CYS A 268 11.83 -4.41 -3.11
N PHE A 269 12.51 -5.23 -2.30
CA PHE A 269 13.28 -6.36 -2.80
C PHE A 269 12.38 -7.51 -3.25
N LEU A 270 12.60 -8.02 -4.47
CA LEU A 270 11.97 -9.24 -4.96
C LEU A 270 12.83 -10.48 -4.63
N PRO A 271 12.24 -11.66 -4.42
CA PRO A 271 13.00 -12.86 -4.04
C PRO A 271 13.99 -13.36 -5.10
N ASP A 272 13.77 -13.01 -6.38
CA ASP A 272 14.65 -13.30 -7.51
C ASP A 272 15.87 -12.35 -7.58
N GLY A 273 15.93 -11.35 -6.70
CA GLY A 273 16.97 -10.34 -6.64
C GLY A 273 16.67 -9.06 -7.40
N ARG A 274 15.57 -8.97 -8.18
CA ARG A 274 15.15 -7.70 -8.75
C ARG A 274 14.59 -6.76 -7.67
N ILE A 275 14.39 -5.50 -8.04
CA ILE A 275 13.76 -4.49 -7.20
C ILE A 275 12.47 -4.07 -7.89
N ALA A 276 11.33 -4.15 -7.19
CA ALA A 276 10.09 -3.53 -7.63
C ALA A 276 9.96 -2.13 -7.03
N PHE A 277 9.31 -1.19 -7.72
CA PHE A 277 9.15 0.19 -7.27
C PHE A 277 8.02 0.90 -8.01
N ILE A 278 7.62 2.09 -7.53
CA ILE A 278 6.61 2.93 -8.14
C ILE A 278 7.25 4.05 -8.95
N SER A 279 6.77 4.28 -10.18
CA SER A 279 7.34 5.24 -11.11
C SER A 279 6.32 5.91 -12.02
N GLU A 280 6.56 7.18 -12.35
CA GLU A 280 5.77 7.97 -13.31
C GLU A 280 6.09 7.66 -14.79
N ARG A 281 7.07 6.79 -15.06
CA ARG A 281 7.59 6.52 -16.43
C ARG A 281 6.55 6.01 -17.42
N ARG A 282 5.46 5.41 -16.95
CA ARG A 282 4.34 4.95 -17.79
C ARG A 282 3.54 6.13 -18.38
N GLY A 283 3.64 7.34 -17.79
CA GLY A 283 3.08 8.61 -18.29
C GLY A 283 1.73 8.99 -17.66
N GLY A 284 0.88 9.74 -18.35
CA GLY A 284 -0.53 9.94 -17.98
C GLY A 284 -0.82 10.76 -16.71
N TYR A 285 -2.10 10.99 -16.42
CA TYR A 285 -2.56 11.85 -15.31
C TYR A 285 -3.77 11.30 -14.56
N GLY A 286 -3.85 11.59 -13.26
CA GLY A 286 -5.02 11.27 -12.45
C GLY A 286 -6.27 12.04 -12.87
N ARG A 287 -7.43 11.37 -12.85
CA ARG A 287 -8.69 11.88 -13.40
C ARG A 287 -9.40 12.95 -12.58
N CYS A 288 -9.08 13.09 -11.30
CA CYS A 288 -9.90 13.86 -10.35
C CYS A 288 -9.37 15.26 -10.03
N HIS A 289 -8.31 15.68 -10.72
CA HIS A 289 -7.53 16.84 -10.30
C HIS A 289 -7.78 18.07 -11.17
N GLY A 290 -7.90 19.23 -10.52
CA GLY A 290 -7.81 20.54 -11.17
C GLY A 290 -6.37 21.05 -11.32
N ARG A 291 -5.39 20.14 -11.23
CA ARG A 291 -3.96 20.45 -11.24
C ARG A 291 -3.19 19.26 -11.86
N PRO A 292 -1.97 19.46 -12.39
CA PRO A 292 -1.14 18.34 -12.83
C PRO A 292 -0.84 17.38 -11.68
N VAL A 293 -1.31 16.14 -11.83
CA VAL A 293 -1.00 14.99 -10.98
C VAL A 293 -0.67 13.83 -11.92
N PRO A 294 0.62 13.62 -12.26
CA PRO A 294 1.09 12.45 -12.98
C PRO A 294 0.60 11.14 -12.37
N THR A 295 0.38 10.16 -13.22
CA THR A 295 0.11 8.80 -12.74
C THR A 295 1.43 8.04 -12.56
N TYR A 296 1.64 7.43 -11.39
CA TYR A 296 2.73 6.51 -11.12
C TYR A 296 2.23 5.07 -10.94
N THR A 297 2.95 4.11 -11.53
CA THR A 297 2.58 2.69 -11.55
C THR A 297 3.76 1.79 -11.20
N LEU A 298 3.49 0.52 -10.97
CA LEU A 298 4.48 -0.49 -10.62
C LEU A 298 5.48 -0.76 -11.76
N HIS A 299 6.77 -0.78 -11.42
CA HIS A 299 7.91 -1.06 -12.27
C HIS A 299 8.87 -2.03 -11.56
N SER A 300 9.83 -2.59 -12.29
CA SER A 300 10.97 -3.31 -11.72
C SER A 300 12.28 -2.96 -12.40
N MET A 301 13.40 -3.21 -11.72
CA MET A 301 14.76 -3.07 -12.22
C MET A 301 15.68 -4.17 -11.69
N LYS A 302 16.86 -4.30 -12.29
CA LYS A 302 17.96 -5.10 -11.72
C LYS A 302 18.56 -4.40 -10.50
N PRO A 303 19.29 -5.12 -9.63
CA PRO A 303 19.97 -4.55 -8.45
C PRO A 303 20.86 -3.33 -8.73
N ASP A 304 21.41 -3.23 -9.94
CA ASP A 304 22.32 -2.16 -10.35
C ASP A 304 21.59 -0.92 -10.90
N GLY A 305 20.26 -0.91 -10.89
CA GLY A 305 19.42 0.16 -11.45
C GLY A 305 19.15 0.02 -12.96
N SER A 306 19.73 -0.97 -13.63
CA SER A 306 19.51 -1.19 -15.06
C SER A 306 18.20 -1.96 -15.33
N ASP A 307 17.82 -2.04 -16.62
CA ASP A 307 16.70 -2.89 -17.07
C ASP A 307 15.34 -2.54 -16.42
N ILE A 308 15.07 -1.23 -16.27
CA ILE A 308 13.78 -0.72 -15.80
C ILE A 308 12.67 -1.17 -16.76
N THR A 309 11.69 -1.90 -16.22
CA THR A 309 10.55 -2.45 -16.94
C THR A 309 9.25 -2.06 -16.23
N CYS A 310 8.25 -1.62 -17.00
CA CYS A 310 6.90 -1.34 -16.50
C CYS A 310 6.18 -2.66 -16.20
N LEU A 311 5.71 -2.85 -14.97
CA LEU A 311 4.95 -4.03 -14.54
C LEU A 311 3.44 -3.80 -14.61
N SER A 312 2.99 -2.55 -14.44
CA SER A 312 1.57 -2.18 -14.46
C SER A 312 1.25 -1.12 -15.50
N PHE A 313 0.26 -1.44 -16.34
CA PHE A 313 -0.28 -0.55 -17.38
C PHE A 313 -1.59 0.11 -16.95
N HIS A 314 -1.91 0.08 -15.64
CA HIS A 314 -3.10 0.70 -15.09
C HIS A 314 -3.12 2.23 -15.30
N GLU A 315 -4.31 2.82 -15.32
CA GLU A 315 -4.51 4.23 -15.68
C GLU A 315 -4.37 5.22 -14.50
N THR A 316 -4.54 4.76 -13.27
CA THR A 316 -4.42 5.53 -12.02
C THR A 316 -3.28 5.04 -11.11
N ASN A 317 -3.09 5.73 -9.98
CA ASN A 317 -1.91 5.60 -9.12
C ASN A 317 -1.85 4.27 -8.33
N GLU A 318 -0.63 3.79 -8.10
CA GLU A 318 -0.33 2.62 -7.28
C GLU A 318 0.74 2.97 -6.23
N TRP A 319 0.76 2.27 -5.08
CA TRP A 319 1.64 2.59 -3.95
C TRP A 319 2.14 1.35 -3.20
N HIS A 320 3.25 1.54 -2.49
CA HIS A 320 3.77 0.67 -1.45
C HIS A 320 3.79 -0.83 -1.81
N PRO A 321 4.43 -1.25 -2.92
CA PRO A 321 4.63 -2.65 -3.18
C PRO A 321 5.44 -3.32 -2.07
N SER A 322 5.03 -4.51 -1.66
CA SER A 322 5.82 -5.43 -0.85
C SER A 322 5.60 -6.86 -1.31
N VAL A 323 6.32 -7.83 -0.73
CA VAL A 323 6.25 -9.24 -1.14
C VAL A 323 5.58 -10.07 -0.06
N ASP A 324 4.62 -10.91 -0.46
CA ASP A 324 3.93 -11.82 0.45
C ASP A 324 4.71 -13.12 0.73
N GLY A 325 4.12 -14.00 1.55
CA GLY A 325 4.75 -15.28 1.93
C GLY A 325 4.94 -16.26 0.77
N GLU A 326 4.23 -16.07 -0.35
CA GLU A 326 4.27 -16.93 -1.53
C GLU A 326 5.17 -16.35 -2.64
N GLY A 327 5.72 -15.15 -2.44
CA GLY A 327 6.60 -14.49 -3.40
C GLY A 327 5.86 -13.59 -4.40
N MET A 328 4.57 -13.34 -4.22
CA MET A 328 3.79 -12.40 -5.03
C MET A 328 4.02 -10.97 -4.56
N ILE A 329 3.89 -9.99 -5.47
CA ILE A 329 3.87 -8.58 -5.09
C ILE A 329 2.47 -8.22 -4.63
N ILE A 330 2.35 -7.64 -3.43
CA ILE A 330 1.13 -6.99 -2.92
C ILE A 330 1.33 -5.48 -2.93
N TYR A 331 0.30 -4.72 -3.29
CA TYR A 331 0.39 -3.26 -3.41
C TYR A 331 -0.99 -2.61 -3.28
N THR A 332 -1.02 -1.30 -3.09
CA THR A 332 -2.26 -0.51 -3.13
C THR A 332 -2.47 0.01 -4.55
N ARG A 333 -3.66 -0.15 -5.12
CA ARG A 333 -4.03 0.47 -6.40
C ARG A 333 -5.27 1.34 -6.23
N TRP A 334 -5.18 2.57 -6.73
CA TRP A 334 -6.33 3.40 -7.03
C TRP A 334 -7.00 2.86 -8.30
N ASP A 335 -8.23 2.35 -8.22
CA ASP A 335 -8.99 1.89 -9.39
C ASP A 335 -10.40 2.50 -9.44
N TYR A 336 -10.60 3.51 -10.27
CA TYR A 336 -11.90 4.15 -10.50
C TYR A 336 -12.58 3.68 -11.80
N VAL A 337 -12.15 2.56 -12.40
CA VAL A 337 -12.73 2.12 -13.68
C VAL A 337 -14.13 1.56 -13.42
N ASP A 338 -15.13 2.38 -13.74
CA ASP A 338 -16.56 2.12 -13.51
C ASP A 338 -16.91 1.85 -12.03
N ARG A 339 -16.33 2.66 -11.15
CA ARG A 339 -16.52 2.65 -9.68
C ARG A 339 -16.77 4.04 -9.12
N ASP A 340 -17.25 4.10 -7.88
CA ASP A 340 -17.45 5.37 -7.17
C ASP A 340 -16.10 6.06 -6.89
N SER A 341 -16.17 7.38 -6.82
CA SER A 341 -15.10 8.26 -6.39
C SER A 341 -14.74 8.06 -4.92
N ASN A 342 -13.49 8.37 -4.59
CA ASN A 342 -12.83 8.38 -3.29
C ASN A 342 -12.55 7.01 -2.66
N GLU A 343 -13.30 5.96 -3.02
CA GLU A 343 -13.35 4.70 -2.25
C GLU A 343 -12.78 3.45 -2.92
N ALA A 344 -11.69 3.57 -3.68
CA ALA A 344 -11.13 2.42 -4.40
C ALA A 344 -9.60 2.41 -4.41
N HIS A 345 -8.99 2.40 -3.22
CA HIS A 345 -7.53 2.34 -3.05
C HIS A 345 -7.16 1.18 -2.13
N HIS A 346 -7.33 -0.04 -2.63
CA HIS A 346 -7.27 -1.25 -1.80
C HIS A 346 -6.15 -2.19 -2.23
N LEU A 347 -6.02 -3.32 -1.52
CA LEU A 347 -5.09 -4.40 -1.81
C LEU A 347 -5.25 -4.99 -3.22
N TRP A 348 -4.15 -5.07 -3.94
CA TRP A 348 -3.95 -5.82 -5.17
C TRP A 348 -2.74 -6.75 -5.08
N VAL A 349 -2.75 -7.81 -5.89
CA VAL A 349 -1.69 -8.82 -5.97
C VAL A 349 -1.30 -9.02 -7.43
N THR A 350 -0.01 -9.20 -7.71
CA THR A 350 0.52 -9.50 -9.05
C THR A 350 1.75 -10.40 -8.97
N TYR A 351 2.05 -11.13 -10.04
CA TYR A 351 3.33 -11.85 -10.13
C TYR A 351 4.52 -10.87 -10.13
N PRO A 352 5.73 -11.30 -9.73
CA PRO A 352 6.93 -10.46 -9.77
C PRO A 352 7.29 -9.87 -11.14
N ASP A 353 6.82 -10.50 -12.21
CA ASP A 353 6.97 -10.04 -13.60
C ASP A 353 5.77 -9.23 -14.11
N GLY A 354 4.86 -8.83 -13.21
CA GLY A 354 3.72 -7.95 -13.50
C GLY A 354 2.51 -8.63 -14.13
N ARG A 355 2.56 -9.95 -14.35
CA ARG A 355 1.44 -10.71 -14.91
C ARG A 355 0.28 -10.83 -13.94
N ASP A 356 -0.91 -11.03 -14.50
CA ASP A 356 -2.13 -11.43 -13.80
C ASP A 356 -2.46 -10.58 -12.54
N PRO A 357 -2.62 -9.24 -12.66
CA PRO A 357 -3.01 -8.41 -11.54
C PRO A 357 -4.43 -8.77 -11.06
N ARG A 358 -4.58 -9.05 -9.77
CA ARG A 358 -5.86 -9.45 -9.16
C ARG A 358 -6.16 -8.64 -7.91
N SER A 359 -7.46 -8.41 -7.70
CA SER A 359 -8.00 -7.92 -6.43
C SER A 359 -8.79 -9.04 -5.77
N TYR A 360 -8.51 -9.35 -4.50
CA TYR A 360 -9.25 -10.32 -3.68
C TYR A 360 -10.13 -9.69 -2.60
N HIS A 361 -10.10 -8.37 -2.50
CA HIS A 361 -10.55 -7.62 -1.33
C HIS A 361 -10.95 -6.20 -1.73
N GLY A 362 -11.81 -5.51 -0.99
CA GLY A 362 -11.79 -4.04 -1.01
C GLY A 362 -12.73 -3.40 -2.00
N ASN A 363 -12.71 -3.92 -3.21
CA ASN A 363 -12.84 -3.10 -4.41
C ASN A 363 -14.30 -2.86 -4.86
N TYR A 364 -15.30 -3.45 -4.19
CA TYR A 364 -16.73 -3.30 -4.51
C TYR A 364 -17.61 -3.02 -3.29
N PRO A 365 -17.32 -1.97 -2.50
CA PRO A 365 -18.10 -1.66 -1.31
C PRO A 365 -19.58 -1.41 -1.64
N ALA A 366 -20.48 -1.78 -0.72
CA ALA A 366 -21.91 -1.48 -0.87
C ALA A 366 -22.22 0.01 -0.62
N HIS A 367 -21.48 0.61 0.31
CA HIS A 367 -21.51 2.03 0.65
C HIS A 367 -20.10 2.47 1.04
N ARG A 368 -19.70 3.69 0.70
CA ARG A 368 -18.32 4.16 0.92
C ARG A 368 -17.88 4.30 2.35
N GLU A 369 -18.81 4.52 3.26
CA GLU A 369 -18.51 4.60 4.68
C GLU A 369 -18.44 3.21 5.34
N ALA A 370 -18.70 2.11 4.61
CA ALA A 370 -18.74 0.76 5.18
C ALA A 370 -17.36 0.17 5.49
N ARG A 371 -16.28 0.76 4.98
CA ARG A 371 -14.89 0.27 5.11
C ARG A 371 -13.88 1.43 4.90
N PRO A 372 -12.56 1.21 5.08
CA PRO A 372 -11.56 2.21 4.73
C PRO A 372 -11.64 2.65 3.25
N TRP A 373 -11.50 3.96 3.01
CA TRP A 373 -11.41 4.51 1.65
C TRP A 373 -10.07 4.19 0.97
N MET A 374 -9.02 4.06 1.79
CA MET A 374 -7.69 3.64 1.36
C MET A 374 -7.07 2.65 2.35
N GLU A 375 -6.36 1.67 1.80
CA GLU A 375 -5.52 0.71 2.52
C GLU A 375 -4.08 0.89 2.02
N MET A 376 -3.16 1.32 2.86
CA MET A 376 -1.77 1.65 2.50
C MET A 376 -0.76 0.90 3.38
N SER A 377 0.53 0.93 3.01
CA SER A 377 1.62 0.26 3.73
C SER A 377 1.39 -1.25 3.95
N LEU A 378 0.86 -1.92 2.94
CA LEU A 378 0.46 -3.32 3.02
C LEU A 378 1.69 -4.22 3.16
N ARG A 379 1.75 -5.05 4.21
CA ARG A 379 2.83 -6.02 4.44
C ARG A 379 2.27 -7.37 4.91
N ALA A 380 2.79 -8.46 4.35
CA ALA A 380 2.45 -9.80 4.84
C ALA A 380 2.95 -10.02 6.26
N VAL A 381 2.13 -10.67 7.08
CA VAL A 381 2.49 -10.99 8.46
C VAL A 381 3.31 -12.29 8.50
N PRO A 382 4.51 -12.30 9.13
CA PRO A 382 5.34 -13.50 9.21
C PRO A 382 4.59 -14.71 9.80
N GLY A 383 4.68 -15.86 9.12
CA GLY A 383 4.04 -17.10 9.57
C GLY A 383 2.51 -17.11 9.45
N SER A 384 1.92 -16.13 8.78
CA SER A 384 0.48 -16.00 8.58
C SER A 384 0.13 -15.74 7.11
N ARG A 385 -1.14 -15.95 6.77
CA ARG A 385 -1.75 -15.55 5.48
C ARG A 385 -2.43 -14.18 5.55
N ARG A 386 -2.28 -13.47 6.66
CA ARG A 386 -2.85 -12.14 6.87
C ARG A 386 -1.88 -11.05 6.46
N ILE A 387 -2.43 -9.90 6.14
CA ILE A 387 -1.71 -8.70 5.72
C ILE A 387 -2.02 -7.59 6.72
N VAL A 388 -0.99 -6.92 7.23
CA VAL A 388 -1.18 -5.68 8.00
C VAL A 388 -1.16 -4.48 7.06
N GLY A 389 -1.90 -3.43 7.41
CA GLY A 389 -1.87 -2.16 6.68
C GLY A 389 -2.41 -0.99 7.50
N VAL A 390 -2.51 0.16 6.84
CA VAL A 390 -3.04 1.42 7.38
C VAL A 390 -4.32 1.79 6.65
N ALA A 391 -5.40 1.99 7.39
CA ALA A 391 -6.65 2.56 6.88
C ALA A 391 -6.51 4.09 6.78
N ALA A 392 -6.08 4.58 5.61
CA ALA A 392 -5.75 5.98 5.37
C ALA A 392 -6.92 6.78 4.74
N ALA A 393 -6.73 8.09 4.63
CA ALA A 393 -7.65 9.02 3.94
C ALA A 393 -7.35 9.08 2.44
N HIS A 394 -8.39 9.23 1.61
CA HIS A 394 -8.26 9.71 0.23
C HIS A 394 -7.68 11.13 0.20
N HIS A 395 -8.25 12.08 0.95
CA HIS A 395 -7.72 13.45 1.02
C HIS A 395 -6.75 13.66 2.19
N GLY A 396 -5.78 12.75 2.34
CA GLY A 396 -4.73 12.86 3.35
C GLY A 396 -3.50 12.04 2.98
N GLU A 397 -2.54 12.01 3.90
CA GLU A 397 -1.33 11.22 3.76
C GLU A 397 -1.52 9.81 4.34
N ASN A 398 -0.49 8.97 4.26
CA ASN A 398 -0.47 7.59 4.75
C ASN A 398 -0.50 7.52 6.30
N TYR A 399 -1.54 8.04 6.93
CA TYR A 399 -1.79 8.00 8.37
C TYR A 399 -3.23 7.59 8.66
N GLY A 400 -3.42 6.72 9.64
CA GLY A 400 -4.71 6.06 9.86
C GLY A 400 -4.74 5.11 11.04
N SER A 401 -5.76 4.26 11.07
CA SER A 401 -5.85 3.11 11.96
C SER A 401 -5.04 1.94 11.40
N LEU A 402 -4.40 1.14 12.27
CA LEU A 402 -3.78 -0.12 11.85
C LEU A 402 -4.86 -1.18 11.70
N ILE A 403 -4.82 -1.88 10.57
CA ILE A 403 -5.77 -2.93 10.21
C ILE A 403 -5.05 -4.23 9.85
N LEU A 404 -5.77 -5.33 10.03
CA LEU A 404 -5.38 -6.66 9.61
C LEU A 404 -6.39 -7.17 8.58
N ILE A 405 -5.89 -7.60 7.43
CA ILE A 405 -6.67 -8.08 6.28
C ILE A 405 -6.50 -9.60 6.17
N ASP A 406 -7.62 -10.32 6.06
CA ASP A 406 -7.66 -11.76 5.84
C ASP A 406 -8.50 -12.08 4.60
N THR A 407 -7.82 -12.34 3.48
CA THR A 407 -8.45 -12.62 2.20
C THR A 407 -8.89 -14.08 2.04
N ARG A 408 -9.05 -14.84 3.14
CA ARG A 408 -9.61 -16.21 3.16
C ARG A 408 -11.09 -16.30 3.51
N GLY A 409 -11.72 -15.26 4.10
CA GLY A 409 -13.18 -15.16 4.33
C GLY A 409 -13.92 -14.29 3.30
N ASP A 410 -15.16 -14.57 2.92
CA ASP A 410 -15.77 -13.93 1.74
C ASP A 410 -15.88 -12.41 1.89
N ASP A 411 -15.75 -11.67 0.78
CA ASP A 411 -15.88 -10.20 0.81
C ASP A 411 -17.37 -9.82 0.83
N ASP A 412 -17.85 -9.47 2.03
CA ASP A 412 -19.19 -8.93 2.26
C ASP A 412 -19.37 -7.49 1.76
N ARG A 413 -18.39 -6.95 1.03
CA ARG A 413 -18.35 -5.57 0.55
C ARG A 413 -18.28 -4.54 1.70
N GLY A 414 -17.81 -4.98 2.86
CA GLY A 414 -17.64 -4.17 4.07
C GLY A 414 -16.41 -4.63 4.85
N MET A 415 -16.61 -5.01 6.11
CA MET A 415 -15.53 -5.30 7.07
C MET A 415 -15.29 -6.80 7.31
N SER A 416 -15.98 -7.73 6.62
CA SER A 416 -15.79 -9.19 6.81
C SER A 416 -14.34 -9.64 6.80
N GLN A 417 -13.54 -9.07 5.89
CA GLN A 417 -12.12 -9.37 5.67
C GLN A 417 -11.16 -8.44 6.42
N ILE A 418 -11.67 -7.43 7.16
CA ILE A 418 -10.85 -6.43 7.87
C ILE A 418 -11.11 -6.54 9.37
N ARG A 419 -10.04 -6.49 10.16
CA ARG A 419 -10.12 -6.24 11.60
C ARG A 419 -9.23 -5.06 11.99
N ARG A 420 -9.69 -4.27 12.97
CA ARG A 420 -8.92 -3.15 13.53
C ARG A 420 -7.97 -3.66 14.60
N LEU A 421 -6.68 -3.36 14.44
CA LEU A 421 -5.68 -3.52 15.50
C LEU A 421 -5.74 -2.32 16.46
N THR A 422 -6.05 -1.12 15.95
CA THR A 422 -6.20 0.10 16.75
C THR A 422 -7.63 0.64 16.67
N PRO A 423 -8.61 -0.01 17.32
CA PRO A 423 -10.05 0.25 17.13
C PRO A 423 -10.49 1.67 17.50
N TYR A 424 -9.75 2.33 18.39
CA TYR A 424 -10.06 3.70 18.82
C TYR A 424 -9.47 4.80 17.93
N CYS A 425 -8.67 4.43 16.94
CA CYS A 425 -8.33 5.35 15.85
C CYS A 425 -9.41 5.23 14.76
N PRO A 426 -10.20 6.28 14.50
CA PRO A 426 -11.20 6.25 13.45
C PRO A 426 -10.53 6.10 12.08
N PHE A 427 -11.25 5.52 11.11
CA PHE A 427 -10.87 5.62 9.71
C PHE A 427 -11.09 7.07 9.28
N PRO A 428 -10.04 7.80 8.85
CA PRO A 428 -10.09 9.24 8.63
C PRO A 428 -11.35 9.70 7.92
N GLU A 429 -11.62 9.29 6.69
CA GLU A 429 -12.74 9.87 5.95
C GLU A 429 -14.02 9.04 6.00
N ALA A 430 -13.89 7.71 6.00
CA ALA A 430 -15.04 6.80 6.12
C ALA A 430 -15.88 7.07 7.38
N GLU A 431 -15.26 7.62 8.45
CA GLU A 431 -15.93 7.92 9.72
C GLU A 431 -16.01 9.43 10.01
N GLY A 432 -15.86 10.27 8.98
CA GLY A 432 -16.09 11.72 9.06
C GLY A 432 -15.03 12.51 9.85
N LYS A 433 -13.81 11.97 9.97
CA LYS A 433 -12.67 12.54 10.72
C LYS A 433 -11.45 12.84 9.83
N GLY A 434 -11.66 13.11 8.53
CA GLY A 434 -10.62 13.02 7.48
C GLY A 434 -9.32 13.76 7.77
N ARG A 435 -9.42 14.97 8.29
CA ARG A 435 -8.25 15.80 8.66
C ARG A 435 -7.98 15.85 10.16
N SER A 436 -8.74 15.13 10.97
CA SER A 436 -8.60 15.17 12.42
C SER A 436 -7.30 14.46 12.86
N PRO A 437 -6.52 15.05 13.78
CA PRO A 437 -5.36 14.36 14.37
C PRO A 437 -5.73 13.01 15.01
N VAL A 438 -6.94 12.88 15.57
CA VAL A 438 -7.39 11.63 16.23
C VAL A 438 -7.52 10.44 15.28
N ALA A 439 -7.65 10.69 13.98
CA ALA A 439 -7.74 9.64 12.97
C ALA A 439 -6.41 9.40 12.22
N ARG A 440 -5.39 10.23 12.46
CA ARG A 440 -4.09 10.17 11.76
C ARG A 440 -2.97 9.78 12.74
N GLN A 441 -3.26 8.78 13.58
CA GLN A 441 -2.41 8.44 14.71
C GLN A 441 -1.36 7.38 14.40
N TYR A 442 -1.54 6.53 13.39
CA TYR A 442 -0.61 5.44 13.09
C TYR A 442 -0.19 5.44 11.63
N SER A 443 1.00 4.92 11.34
CA SER A 443 1.52 4.73 9.99
C SER A 443 2.58 3.62 9.93
N THR A 444 2.89 3.19 8.70
CA THR A 444 4.04 2.33 8.32
C THR A 444 4.30 1.17 9.29
N PRO A 445 3.34 0.25 9.47
CA PRO A 445 3.51 -0.91 10.33
C PRO A 445 4.52 -1.90 9.74
N TRP A 446 5.39 -2.42 10.60
CA TRP A 446 6.21 -3.60 10.36
C TRP A 446 5.76 -4.75 11.27
N PRO A 447 5.15 -5.81 10.70
CA PRO A 447 4.63 -6.93 11.49
C PRO A 447 5.75 -7.83 12.03
N LEU A 448 5.70 -8.12 13.33
CA LEU A 448 6.50 -9.16 13.98
C LEU A 448 5.70 -10.47 14.10
N SER A 449 4.38 -10.34 14.27
CA SER A 449 3.37 -11.40 14.24
C SER A 449 2.00 -10.75 14.00
N GLU A 450 0.91 -11.52 14.10
CA GLU A 450 -0.45 -10.95 14.01
C GLU A 450 -0.81 -10.02 15.18
N ASP A 451 -0.13 -10.16 16.31
CA ASP A 451 -0.44 -9.44 17.54
C ASP A 451 0.59 -8.34 17.86
N TYR A 452 1.76 -8.32 17.21
CA TYR A 452 2.87 -7.43 17.57
C TYR A 452 3.46 -6.73 16.34
N HIS A 453 3.53 -5.40 16.38
CA HIS A 453 3.97 -4.56 15.26
C HIS A 453 4.88 -3.44 15.74
N LEU A 454 5.96 -3.18 15.01
CA LEU A 454 6.60 -1.85 15.07
C LEU A 454 5.79 -0.92 14.17
N CYS A 455 5.62 0.34 14.55
CA CYS A 455 4.95 1.31 13.69
C CYS A 455 5.33 2.72 14.06
N ILE A 456 4.84 3.65 13.25
CA ILE A 456 4.77 5.05 13.61
C ILE A 456 3.50 5.30 14.42
N HIS A 457 3.63 6.05 15.51
CA HIS A 457 2.48 6.50 16.29
C HIS A 457 2.65 7.95 16.79
N ASP A 458 1.57 8.73 16.74
CA ASP A 458 1.48 10.08 17.29
C ASP A 458 0.15 10.29 18.04
N PRO A 459 0.09 9.91 19.33
CA PRO A 459 -1.14 10.05 20.11
C PRO A 459 -1.52 11.51 20.41
N ALA A 460 -0.55 12.43 20.34
CA ALA A 460 -0.75 13.84 20.69
C ALA A 460 -0.85 14.76 19.46
N GLY A 461 -0.63 14.25 18.25
CA GLY A 461 -0.52 15.05 17.03
C GLY A 461 0.66 16.03 17.07
N GLN A 462 1.74 15.67 17.77
CA GLN A 462 2.91 16.53 17.99
C GLN A 462 4.14 16.03 17.21
N HIS A 463 4.51 14.76 17.41
CA HIS A 463 5.73 14.16 16.84
C HIS A 463 5.50 12.67 16.59
N HIS A 464 5.43 12.27 15.32
CA HIS A 464 5.41 10.86 14.94
C HIS A 464 6.69 10.15 15.41
N GLY A 465 6.54 9.21 16.35
CA GLY A 465 7.63 8.43 16.92
C GLY A 465 7.56 6.95 16.55
N LEU A 466 8.61 6.21 16.88
CA LEU A 466 8.71 4.76 16.77
C LEU A 466 8.07 4.10 17.99
N TYR A 467 7.15 3.18 17.75
CA TYR A 467 6.43 2.46 18.80
C TYR A 467 6.39 0.95 18.52
N LEU A 468 6.34 0.17 19.61
CA LEU A 468 5.86 -1.19 19.60
C LEU A 468 4.38 -1.17 19.99
N VAL A 469 3.50 -1.64 19.11
CA VAL A 469 2.06 -1.73 19.35
C VAL A 469 1.65 -3.20 19.36
N ASP A 470 0.77 -3.56 20.29
CA ASP A 470 0.13 -4.86 20.30
C ASP A 470 -1.37 -4.80 19.98
N SER A 471 -1.94 -5.95 19.63
CA SER A 471 -3.36 -6.11 19.33
C SER A 471 -4.25 -6.04 20.56
N PHE A 472 -3.70 -6.03 21.79
CA PHE A 472 -4.44 -5.88 23.04
C PHE A 472 -4.67 -4.40 23.39
N GLY A 473 -4.17 -3.48 22.57
CA GLY A 473 -4.35 -2.05 22.73
C GLY A 473 -3.26 -1.38 23.58
N ASN A 474 -2.10 -2.00 23.74
CA ASN A 474 -0.92 -1.37 24.34
C ASN A 474 -0.04 -0.73 23.27
N ALA A 475 0.64 0.36 23.64
CA ALA A 475 1.62 1.04 22.80
C ALA A 475 2.82 1.46 23.65
N GLU A 476 4.00 0.95 23.30
CA GLU A 476 5.26 1.24 23.97
C GLU A 476 6.14 2.13 23.10
N HIS A 477 6.46 3.31 23.61
CA HIS A 477 7.36 4.26 22.96
C HIS A 477 8.79 3.71 22.92
N LEU A 478 9.42 3.76 21.75
CA LEU A 478 10.81 3.36 21.55
C LEU A 478 11.71 4.59 21.38
N TYR A 479 11.33 5.48 20.48
CA TYR A 479 12.11 6.67 20.15
C TYR A 479 11.25 7.72 19.45
N THR A 480 11.54 8.99 19.70
CA THR A 480 10.98 10.13 18.94
C THR A 480 12.09 11.13 18.73
N ASP A 481 12.31 11.51 17.47
CA ASP A 481 13.08 12.70 17.15
C ASP A 481 12.17 13.93 17.34
N LEU A 482 12.62 14.87 18.18
CA LEU A 482 11.84 16.05 18.55
C LEU A 482 11.85 17.15 17.48
N GLN A 483 12.69 17.03 16.46
CA GLN A 483 12.84 18.00 15.37
C GLN A 483 12.20 17.52 14.07
N VAL A 484 12.36 16.24 13.73
CA VAL A 484 11.91 15.67 12.46
C VAL A 484 11.11 14.38 12.71
N PRO A 485 9.85 14.28 12.26
CA PRO A 485 9.02 13.07 12.40
C PRO A 485 9.71 11.79 11.89
N CYS A 486 9.54 10.68 12.62
CA CYS A 486 10.05 9.36 12.21
C CYS A 486 9.12 8.67 11.19
N LEU A 487 9.69 7.77 10.37
CA LEU A 487 9.01 6.96 9.35
C LEU A 487 9.68 5.58 9.19
N ASP A 488 8.92 4.57 8.77
CA ASP A 488 9.38 3.24 8.33
C ASP A 488 10.31 2.49 9.31
N PRO A 489 9.87 2.12 10.52
CA PRO A 489 10.67 1.28 11.41
C PRO A 489 10.82 -0.16 10.89
N ILE A 490 12.05 -0.60 10.65
CA ILE A 490 12.38 -1.96 10.20
C ILE A 490 13.44 -2.59 11.13
N PRO A 491 13.22 -3.78 11.71
CA PRO A 491 14.27 -4.52 12.41
C PRO A 491 15.45 -4.77 11.47
N LEU A 492 16.64 -4.28 11.83
CA LEU A 492 17.84 -4.41 11.00
C LEU A 492 18.48 -5.79 11.20
N ARG A 493 17.87 -6.81 10.61
CA ARG A 493 18.30 -8.21 10.65
C ARG A 493 17.87 -8.98 9.42
N ALA A 494 18.49 -10.14 9.20
CA ALA A 494 18.03 -11.10 8.21
C ALA A 494 16.60 -11.60 8.52
N ARG A 495 15.84 -11.90 7.47
CA ARG A 495 14.49 -12.46 7.53
C ARG A 495 14.32 -13.57 6.48
N PRO A 496 13.37 -14.50 6.65
CA PRO A 496 13.08 -15.50 5.64
C PRO A 496 12.78 -14.85 4.28
N ARG A 497 13.45 -15.33 3.24
CA ARG A 497 13.17 -14.95 1.85
C ARG A 497 12.01 -15.82 1.33
N PRO A 498 10.91 -15.23 0.82
CA PRO A 498 9.84 -15.97 0.16
C PRO A 498 10.36 -16.76 -1.06
N PRO A 499 9.56 -17.70 -1.61
CA PRO A 499 9.89 -18.37 -2.85
C PRO A 499 10.12 -17.38 -4.00
N ALA A 500 11.13 -17.63 -4.83
CA ALA A 500 11.30 -16.90 -6.09
C ALA A 500 10.41 -17.51 -7.15
N ILE A 501 9.46 -16.73 -7.67
CA ILE A 501 8.58 -17.17 -8.75
C ILE A 501 9.26 -16.86 -10.09
N PRO A 502 9.45 -17.86 -10.97
CA PRO A 502 10.04 -17.63 -12.28
C PRO A 502 9.20 -16.68 -13.14
N SER A 503 9.88 -15.84 -13.91
CA SER A 503 9.22 -15.06 -14.96
C SER A 503 8.66 -16.00 -16.03
N MET A 504 7.41 -15.78 -16.44
CA MET A 504 6.79 -16.48 -17.58
C MET A 504 6.41 -15.50 -18.69
N THR A 505 7.00 -14.31 -18.69
CA THR A 505 6.94 -13.38 -19.82
C THR A 505 8.03 -13.70 -20.85
N SER A 506 7.79 -13.31 -22.09
CA SER A 506 8.71 -13.46 -23.21
C SER A 506 9.27 -12.09 -23.63
N PRO A 507 10.40 -12.02 -24.37
CA PRO A 507 10.89 -10.74 -24.90
C PRO A 507 9.95 -10.08 -25.92
N ALA A 508 9.13 -10.89 -26.61
CA ALA A 508 8.17 -10.48 -27.62
C ALA A 508 7.05 -11.53 -27.73
N GLY A 509 5.96 -11.18 -28.40
CA GLY A 509 4.81 -12.06 -28.64
C GLY A 509 3.49 -11.43 -28.21
N ALA A 510 2.38 -11.88 -28.79
CA ALA A 510 1.05 -11.52 -28.33
C ALA A 510 0.77 -12.15 -26.96
N GLY A 511 -0.11 -11.52 -26.19
CA GLY A 511 -0.72 -12.16 -25.03
C GLY A 511 -1.98 -12.90 -25.46
N THR A 512 -2.38 -13.93 -24.71
CA THR A 512 -3.65 -14.63 -24.93
C THR A 512 -4.51 -14.59 -23.69
N VAL A 513 -5.82 -14.40 -23.87
CA VAL A 513 -6.81 -14.44 -22.80
C VAL A 513 -7.73 -15.65 -23.02
N ALA A 514 -7.91 -16.46 -21.98
CA ALA A 514 -8.91 -17.51 -21.93
C ALA A 514 -9.93 -17.19 -20.83
N VAL A 515 -11.21 -17.20 -21.17
CA VAL A 515 -12.33 -17.14 -20.23
C VAL A 515 -13.00 -18.51 -20.24
N MET A 516 -13.00 -19.21 -19.11
CA MET A 516 -13.52 -20.58 -19.04
C MET A 516 -15.03 -20.61 -19.22
N ASN A 517 -15.76 -19.72 -18.56
CA ASN A 517 -17.21 -19.62 -18.70
C ASN A 517 -17.72 -18.22 -18.32
N VAL A 518 -18.20 -17.44 -19.29
CA VAL A 518 -18.75 -16.10 -19.04
C VAL A 518 -19.97 -16.11 -18.10
N TYR A 519 -20.69 -17.23 -18.02
CA TYR A 519 -21.87 -17.36 -17.16
C TYR A 519 -21.51 -17.60 -15.68
N ASP A 520 -20.25 -17.85 -15.34
CA ASP A 520 -19.76 -17.78 -13.96
C ASP A 520 -19.47 -16.30 -13.63
N SER A 521 -20.48 -15.60 -13.12
CA SER A 521 -20.46 -14.15 -12.92
C SER A 521 -20.79 -13.76 -11.47
N ASP A 522 -20.21 -12.65 -10.99
CA ASP A 522 -20.63 -11.98 -9.74
C ASP A 522 -22.00 -11.30 -9.83
N GLN A 523 -22.58 -11.22 -11.03
CA GLN A 523 -23.88 -10.62 -11.29
C GLN A 523 -24.87 -11.66 -11.80
N GLU A 524 -26.07 -11.71 -11.21
CA GLU A 524 -27.17 -12.50 -11.74
C GLU A 524 -27.73 -11.86 -13.03
N TRP A 525 -27.82 -12.64 -14.10
CA TRP A 525 -28.38 -12.20 -15.37
C TRP A 525 -29.83 -12.69 -15.54
N PRO A 526 -30.66 -12.00 -16.34
CA PRO A 526 -31.99 -12.49 -16.69
C PRO A 526 -31.95 -13.92 -17.25
N LYS A 527 -32.93 -14.75 -16.90
CA LYS A 527 -33.03 -16.12 -17.43
C LYS A 527 -33.08 -16.10 -18.95
N GLY A 528 -32.31 -17.00 -19.58
CA GLY A 528 -32.23 -17.11 -21.04
C GLY A 528 -31.32 -16.07 -21.71
N THR A 529 -30.61 -15.24 -20.93
CA THR A 529 -29.56 -14.37 -21.48
C THR A 529 -28.54 -15.20 -22.23
N LYS A 530 -28.38 -14.93 -23.53
CA LYS A 530 -27.39 -15.57 -24.39
C LYS A 530 -26.28 -14.58 -24.69
N ILE A 531 -25.05 -14.91 -24.31
CA ILE A 531 -23.86 -14.14 -24.68
C ILE A 531 -23.29 -14.69 -25.98
N THR A 532 -23.08 -13.83 -26.96
CA THR A 532 -22.56 -14.22 -28.29
C THR A 532 -21.15 -13.70 -28.56
N ALA A 533 -20.71 -12.67 -27.83
CA ALA A 533 -19.38 -12.09 -28.00
C ALA A 533 -18.89 -11.38 -26.74
N LEU A 534 -17.57 -11.26 -26.61
CA LEU A 534 -16.93 -10.27 -25.73
C LEU A 534 -16.50 -9.07 -26.56
N ARG A 535 -16.83 -7.85 -26.11
CA ARG A 535 -16.22 -6.62 -26.60
C ARG A 535 -14.92 -6.38 -25.86
N ILE A 536 -13.84 -6.20 -26.60
CA ILE A 536 -12.52 -5.86 -26.06
C ILE A 536 -12.34 -4.35 -26.15
N VAL A 537 -12.13 -3.71 -25.00
CA VAL A 537 -12.03 -2.26 -24.92
C VAL A 537 -10.70 -1.89 -24.26
N GLN A 538 -9.96 -1.00 -24.90
CA GLN A 538 -8.78 -0.38 -24.31
C GLN A 538 -9.20 0.81 -23.44
N ILE A 539 -8.66 0.87 -22.23
CA ILE A 539 -8.64 2.09 -21.41
C ILE A 539 -7.41 2.91 -21.80
N PHE A 540 -7.62 4.18 -22.14
CA PHE A 540 -6.52 5.08 -22.45
C PHE A 540 -6.12 5.88 -21.21
N PRO A 541 -4.83 5.89 -20.83
CA PRO A 541 -4.32 6.83 -19.86
C PRO A 541 -4.67 8.26 -20.27
N LYS A 542 -5.10 9.07 -19.30
CA LYS A 542 -5.41 10.47 -19.56
C LYS A 542 -4.14 11.22 -19.96
N THR A 543 -4.17 11.94 -21.08
CA THR A 543 -2.99 12.67 -21.61
C THR A 543 -2.93 14.14 -21.21
N SER A 544 -3.91 14.62 -20.45
CA SER A 544 -4.00 16.01 -20.01
C SER A 544 -4.12 16.12 -18.48
N PRO A 545 -3.58 17.18 -17.86
CA PRO A 545 -3.49 17.28 -16.40
C PRO A 545 -4.83 17.54 -15.70
N ASN A 546 -5.75 18.26 -16.35
CA ASN A 546 -6.98 18.71 -15.73
C ASN A 546 -8.12 17.72 -16.05
N ALA A 547 -8.81 17.26 -14.99
CA ALA A 547 -9.91 16.29 -15.00
C ALA A 547 -10.77 16.29 -16.28
N ASP A 548 -11.42 17.42 -16.58
CA ASP A 548 -12.41 17.55 -17.65
C ASP A 548 -11.95 18.39 -18.85
N GLN A 549 -10.64 18.49 -19.06
CA GLN A 549 -10.06 19.23 -20.20
C GLN A 549 -9.08 18.36 -20.99
N PRO A 550 -9.43 17.89 -22.21
CA PRO A 550 -10.75 18.00 -22.81
C PRO A 550 -11.78 17.15 -22.05
N ARG A 551 -13.05 17.48 -22.22
CA ARG A 551 -14.14 16.68 -21.69
C ARG A 551 -14.26 15.40 -22.52
N ILE A 552 -14.06 14.25 -21.89
CA ILE A 552 -14.05 12.93 -22.55
C ILE A 552 -15.46 12.36 -22.74
N GLY A 553 -16.38 12.67 -21.82
CA GLY A 553 -17.74 12.14 -21.85
C GLY A 553 -18.76 13.06 -21.19
N LEU A 554 -20.02 12.59 -21.15
CA LEU A 554 -21.10 13.34 -20.50
C LEU A 554 -20.86 13.47 -18.99
N GLY A 555 -20.43 12.39 -18.33
CA GLY A 555 -19.99 12.45 -16.93
C GLY A 555 -18.66 13.19 -16.78
N SER A 556 -18.50 13.90 -15.67
CA SER A 556 -17.19 14.43 -15.26
C SER A 556 -16.22 13.29 -15.00
N GLN A 557 -14.93 13.50 -15.24
CA GLN A 557 -13.84 12.56 -14.93
C GLN A 557 -13.98 11.20 -15.65
N ALA A 558 -14.67 11.20 -16.79
CA ALA A 558 -14.94 10.01 -17.58
C ALA A 558 -13.65 9.35 -18.10
N VAL A 559 -13.64 8.02 -18.07
CA VAL A 559 -12.54 7.22 -18.61
C VAL A 559 -12.55 7.25 -20.13
N ALA A 560 -11.39 7.52 -20.73
CA ALA A 560 -11.20 7.46 -22.18
C ALA A 560 -11.11 5.99 -22.62
N ARG A 561 -11.89 5.62 -23.64
CA ARG A 561 -12.06 4.23 -24.07
C ARG A 561 -12.00 4.09 -25.57
N GLY A 562 -11.47 2.95 -26.04
CA GLY A 562 -11.45 2.59 -27.46
C GLY A 562 -11.85 1.14 -27.65
N VAL A 563 -12.87 0.88 -28.46
CA VAL A 563 -13.25 -0.49 -28.82
C VAL A 563 -12.22 -1.03 -29.79
N LEU A 564 -11.50 -2.08 -29.39
CA LEU A 564 -10.55 -2.77 -30.25
C LEU A 564 -11.25 -3.72 -31.21
N GLY A 565 -12.37 -4.30 -30.76
CA GLY A 565 -13.22 -5.17 -31.55
C GLY A 565 -14.00 -6.14 -30.68
N THR A 566 -14.45 -7.24 -31.28
CA THR A 566 -15.16 -8.31 -30.60
C THR A 566 -14.51 -9.66 -30.84
N VAL A 567 -14.71 -10.58 -29.91
CA VAL A 567 -14.34 -11.99 -30.05
C VAL A 567 -15.58 -12.85 -29.77
N PRO A 568 -15.80 -13.94 -30.51
CA PRO A 568 -16.96 -14.79 -30.28
C PRO A 568 -16.88 -15.47 -28.91
N VAL A 569 -18.04 -15.67 -28.29
CA VAL A 569 -18.22 -16.56 -27.14
C VAL A 569 -18.85 -17.85 -27.67
N GLU A 570 -18.25 -18.98 -27.32
CA GLU A 570 -18.72 -20.30 -27.73
C GLU A 570 -20.06 -20.66 -27.07
N GLU A 571 -20.74 -21.70 -27.59
CA GLU A 571 -22.02 -22.14 -27.03
C GLU A 571 -21.92 -22.59 -25.56
N ASP A 572 -20.76 -23.08 -25.13
CA ASP A 572 -20.48 -23.46 -23.75
C ASP A 572 -20.17 -22.25 -22.82
N GLY A 573 -20.08 -21.04 -23.38
CA GLY A 573 -19.76 -19.81 -22.65
C GLY A 573 -18.27 -19.50 -22.57
N SER A 574 -17.40 -20.31 -23.18
CA SER A 574 -15.95 -20.05 -23.20
C SER A 574 -15.55 -19.02 -24.26
N ALA A 575 -14.39 -18.39 -24.07
CA ALA A 575 -13.75 -17.54 -25.08
C ALA A 575 -12.23 -17.64 -24.98
N HIS A 576 -11.53 -17.71 -26.13
CA HIS A 576 -10.08 -17.71 -26.19
C HIS A 576 -9.56 -16.87 -27.36
N PHE A 577 -8.72 -15.89 -27.06
CA PHE A 577 -8.34 -14.87 -28.04
C PHE A 577 -6.97 -14.24 -27.78
N GLU A 578 -6.37 -13.72 -28.85
CA GLU A 578 -5.18 -12.88 -28.76
C GLU A 578 -5.55 -11.46 -28.30
N ALA A 579 -4.75 -10.90 -27.41
CA ALA A 579 -4.93 -9.55 -26.89
C ALA A 579 -3.64 -8.73 -27.03
N PRO A 580 -3.73 -7.40 -27.24
CA PRO A 580 -2.56 -6.55 -27.24
C PRO A 580 -1.92 -6.52 -25.86
N VAL A 581 -0.59 -6.43 -25.86
CA VAL A 581 0.23 -6.34 -24.65
C VAL A 581 0.58 -4.89 -24.35
N GLY A 582 0.85 -4.59 -23.09
CA GLY A 582 1.25 -3.24 -22.66
C GLY A 582 0.16 -2.17 -22.75
N VAL A 583 -1.11 -2.58 -22.72
CA VAL A 583 -2.27 -1.68 -22.72
C VAL A 583 -3.30 -2.16 -21.69
N ALA A 584 -3.95 -1.21 -21.01
CA ALA A 584 -5.07 -1.49 -20.13
C ALA A 584 -6.30 -1.93 -20.95
N LEU A 585 -6.85 -3.10 -20.61
CA LEU A 585 -7.97 -3.75 -21.27
C LEU A 585 -9.09 -4.01 -20.27
N TYR A 586 -10.33 -3.82 -20.70
CA TYR A 586 -11.48 -4.36 -20.00
C TYR A 586 -12.47 -4.98 -21.00
N PHE A 587 -13.35 -5.84 -20.47
CA PHE A 587 -14.24 -6.67 -21.29
C PHE A 587 -15.72 -6.35 -21.05
N GLN A 588 -16.54 -6.49 -22.09
CA GLN A 588 -18.00 -6.45 -21.96
C GLN A 588 -18.62 -7.72 -22.57
N ALA A 589 -19.45 -8.43 -21.81
CA ALA A 589 -20.23 -9.54 -22.32
C ALA A 589 -21.42 -9.01 -23.13
N LEU A 590 -21.55 -9.40 -24.40
CA LEU A 590 -22.58 -8.90 -25.30
C LEU A 590 -23.67 -9.93 -25.60
N ASP A 591 -24.92 -9.50 -25.59
CA ASP A 591 -26.05 -10.30 -26.06
C ASP A 591 -26.09 -10.41 -27.59
N GLU A 592 -27.02 -11.21 -28.11
CA GLU A 592 -27.26 -11.41 -29.55
C GLU A 592 -27.60 -10.14 -30.34
N ARG A 593 -27.95 -9.04 -29.65
CA ARG A 593 -28.20 -7.72 -30.25
C ARG A 593 -26.96 -6.82 -30.20
N GLY A 594 -25.85 -7.31 -29.64
CA GLY A 594 -24.61 -6.55 -29.44
C GLY A 594 -24.66 -5.57 -28.27
N LEU A 595 -25.63 -5.71 -27.36
CA LEU A 595 -25.76 -4.88 -26.16
C LEU A 595 -24.98 -5.49 -25.00
N ALA A 596 -24.30 -4.64 -24.23
CA ALA A 596 -23.54 -5.11 -23.06
C ALA A 596 -24.51 -5.56 -21.95
N VAL A 597 -24.42 -6.84 -21.58
CA VAL A 597 -25.10 -7.44 -20.43
C VAL A 597 -24.34 -7.13 -19.14
N GLN A 598 -23.02 -7.28 -19.18
CA GLN A 598 -22.13 -6.98 -18.07
C GLN A 598 -20.85 -6.33 -18.57
N THR A 599 -20.31 -5.43 -17.77
CA THR A 599 -19.04 -4.73 -18.01
C THR A 599 -18.09 -5.03 -16.87
N MET A 600 -16.84 -5.36 -17.21
CA MET A 600 -15.75 -5.45 -16.24
C MET A 600 -15.57 -4.09 -15.54
N ARG A 601 -15.56 -4.11 -14.20
CA ARG A 601 -15.47 -2.91 -13.34
C ARG A 601 -14.06 -2.75 -12.79
N SER A 602 -13.09 -2.75 -13.70
CA SER A 602 -11.65 -2.60 -13.51
C SER A 602 -10.99 -2.65 -14.90
N ASP A 603 -9.67 -2.76 -14.95
CA ASP A 603 -8.91 -3.19 -16.12
C ASP A 603 -7.96 -4.35 -15.77
N THR A 604 -7.45 -4.99 -16.80
CA THR A 604 -6.31 -5.90 -16.75
C THR A 604 -5.37 -5.54 -17.89
N TYR A 605 -4.22 -6.18 -17.97
CA TYR A 605 -3.26 -5.99 -19.05
C TYR A 605 -2.42 -7.25 -19.19
N LEU A 606 -1.79 -7.41 -20.36
CA LEU A 606 -0.93 -8.54 -20.63
C LEU A 606 0.49 -8.08 -20.94
N HIS A 607 1.45 -8.91 -20.55
CA HIS A 607 2.84 -8.84 -20.94
C HIS A 607 3.11 -9.73 -22.17
N PRO A 608 4.20 -9.51 -22.93
CA PRO A 608 4.51 -10.33 -24.09
C PRO A 608 4.63 -11.82 -23.72
N GLY A 609 3.93 -12.68 -24.46
CA GLY A 609 3.89 -14.14 -24.22
C GLY A 609 3.05 -14.58 -23.02
N GLU A 610 2.41 -13.66 -22.29
CA GLU A 610 1.53 -14.00 -21.17
C GLU A 610 0.27 -14.73 -21.63
N ARG A 611 -0.15 -15.71 -20.82
CA ARG A 611 -1.45 -16.37 -20.93
C ARG A 611 -2.29 -16.04 -19.71
N LEU A 612 -3.24 -15.14 -19.87
CA LEU A 612 -4.20 -14.77 -18.82
C LEU A 612 -5.38 -15.73 -18.85
N THR A 613 -5.75 -16.30 -17.71
CA THR A 613 -6.94 -17.16 -17.59
C THR A 613 -7.91 -16.59 -16.57
N CYS A 614 -9.17 -16.42 -16.96
CA CYS A 614 -10.28 -16.03 -16.10
C CYS A 614 -11.23 -17.24 -15.98
N GLN A 615 -11.65 -17.56 -14.76
CA GLN A 615 -12.65 -18.62 -14.59
C GLN A 615 -14.02 -18.15 -15.10
N GLY A 616 -14.35 -16.86 -14.93
CA GLY A 616 -15.57 -16.28 -15.46
C GLY A 616 -15.54 -14.78 -15.58
N CYS A 617 -16.71 -14.15 -15.57
CA CYS A 617 -16.87 -12.71 -15.67
C CYS A 617 -16.94 -12.10 -14.26
N HIS A 618 -15.78 -11.78 -13.69
CA HIS A 618 -15.65 -11.39 -12.26
C HIS A 618 -16.15 -12.50 -11.33
N GLU A 619 -15.72 -13.73 -11.59
CA GLU A 619 -16.13 -14.92 -10.85
C GLU A 619 -15.98 -14.79 -9.33
N ARG A 620 -16.72 -15.63 -8.59
CA ARG A 620 -16.48 -15.78 -7.16
C ARG A 620 -15.08 -16.35 -6.96
N LYS A 621 -14.19 -15.52 -6.40
CA LYS A 621 -12.73 -15.70 -6.31
C LYS A 621 -12.23 -16.98 -5.58
N ARG A 622 -13.16 -17.83 -5.12
CA ARG A 622 -12.89 -19.02 -4.28
C ARG A 622 -13.71 -20.23 -4.65
N ASN A 623 -14.65 -20.08 -5.57
CA ASN A 623 -15.36 -21.22 -6.07
C ASN A 623 -14.43 -21.96 -7.02
N ALA A 624 -14.24 -23.25 -6.80
CA ALA A 624 -13.76 -24.10 -7.88
C ALA A 624 -14.70 -23.93 -9.09
N PRO A 625 -14.20 -24.05 -10.34
CA PRO A 625 -15.03 -24.04 -11.52
C PRO A 625 -16.22 -24.97 -11.32
N ALA A 626 -17.43 -24.44 -11.46
CA ALA A 626 -18.62 -25.28 -11.36
C ALA A 626 -18.58 -26.28 -12.52
N LEU A 627 -18.30 -27.55 -12.21
CA LEU A 627 -18.51 -28.64 -13.15
C LEU A 627 -20.00 -28.69 -13.44
N ARG A 628 -20.42 -28.40 -14.66
CA ARG A 628 -21.80 -28.68 -15.07
C ARG A 628 -22.02 -30.18 -14.96
N THR A 629 -22.97 -30.58 -14.12
CA THR A 629 -23.40 -31.99 -13.98
C THR A 629 -24.29 -32.44 -15.13
N ASP A 630 -24.63 -31.56 -16.08
CA ASP A 630 -25.22 -31.94 -17.35
C ASP A 630 -24.16 -32.62 -18.22
N SER A 631 -24.24 -33.96 -18.23
CA SER A 631 -23.39 -34.92 -18.93
C SER A 631 -23.15 -34.73 -20.45
N THR A 632 -23.60 -33.61 -21.03
CA THR A 632 -23.40 -33.28 -22.45
C THR A 632 -22.32 -32.22 -22.72
N PHE A 633 -21.78 -31.55 -21.71
CA PHE A 633 -20.74 -30.53 -21.89
C PHE A 633 -19.62 -30.68 -20.85
N ASN A 634 -18.80 -31.73 -21.01
CA ASN A 634 -17.47 -31.76 -20.42
C ASN A 634 -16.59 -30.78 -21.21
N VAL A 635 -16.29 -29.61 -20.64
CA VAL A 635 -15.23 -28.74 -21.15
C VAL A 635 -13.92 -29.52 -21.01
N GLN A 636 -13.42 -30.09 -22.11
CA GLN A 636 -12.04 -30.52 -22.15
C GLN A 636 -11.18 -29.29 -22.44
N LEU A 637 -10.08 -29.09 -21.71
CA LEU A 637 -9.07 -28.07 -22.06
C LEU A 637 -8.54 -28.24 -23.51
N SER A 638 -8.71 -29.41 -24.13
CA SER A 638 -8.42 -29.70 -25.54
C SER A 638 -9.45 -29.12 -26.53
N SER A 639 -10.60 -28.63 -26.09
CA SER A 639 -11.62 -27.99 -26.94
C SER A 639 -11.50 -26.47 -27.02
N ILE A 640 -10.58 -25.86 -26.27
CA ILE A 640 -10.22 -24.46 -26.47
C ILE A 640 -9.52 -24.36 -27.82
N GLN A 641 -10.25 -23.87 -28.82
CA GLN A 641 -9.72 -23.61 -30.16
C GLN A 641 -8.50 -22.67 -30.09
N ASP A 642 -7.67 -22.69 -31.13
CA ASP A 642 -6.58 -21.72 -31.30
C ASP A 642 -7.07 -20.28 -31.02
N PRO A 643 -6.24 -19.43 -30.40
CA PRO A 643 -6.67 -18.10 -29.99
C PRO A 643 -7.18 -17.31 -31.20
N LYS A 644 -8.41 -16.80 -31.10
CA LYS A 644 -9.04 -16.06 -32.18
C LYS A 644 -8.53 -14.61 -32.22
N PRO A 645 -8.32 -14.02 -33.41
CA PRO A 645 -7.98 -12.60 -33.51
C PRO A 645 -9.18 -11.72 -33.15
N ILE A 646 -8.91 -10.54 -32.60
CA ILE A 646 -9.95 -9.52 -32.35
C ILE A 646 -10.52 -9.05 -33.69
N GLN A 647 -11.84 -9.20 -33.87
CA GLN A 647 -12.52 -8.78 -35.08
C GLN A 647 -12.85 -7.28 -34.99
N ASN A 648 -12.23 -6.49 -35.87
CA ASN A 648 -12.49 -5.05 -35.97
C ASN A 648 -13.32 -4.75 -37.24
N PRO A 649 -14.54 -4.19 -37.14
CA PRO A 649 -15.35 -3.83 -38.30
C PRO A 649 -14.75 -2.68 -39.16
N LYS A 650 -13.66 -2.03 -38.73
CA LYS A 650 -12.92 -1.02 -39.51
C LYS A 650 -11.41 -1.29 -39.44
N SER A 651 -10.91 -2.11 -40.37
CA SER A 651 -9.52 -2.59 -40.48
C SER A 651 -8.44 -1.55 -40.83
N LYS A 652 -8.53 -0.29 -40.37
CA LYS A 652 -7.57 0.78 -40.73
C LYS A 652 -7.07 1.68 -39.60
N ILE A 653 -7.32 1.35 -38.34
CA ILE A 653 -6.66 2.06 -37.23
C ILE A 653 -5.42 1.24 -36.84
N GLN A 654 -4.26 1.59 -37.41
CA GLN A 654 -2.97 1.18 -36.84
C GLN A 654 -2.92 1.70 -35.41
N ASN A 655 -2.70 0.83 -34.42
CA ASN A 655 -2.59 1.18 -33.01
C ASN A 655 -1.39 2.14 -32.81
N PRO A 656 -1.58 3.47 -32.66
CA PRO A 656 -0.46 4.40 -32.64
C PRO A 656 0.22 4.48 -31.27
N MET A 657 -0.33 3.83 -30.24
CA MET A 657 0.04 4.07 -28.84
C MET A 657 0.32 2.80 -28.02
N ALA A 658 0.64 1.67 -28.66
CA ALA A 658 1.44 0.68 -27.94
C ALA A 658 2.72 1.39 -27.51
N ILE A 659 2.93 1.53 -26.19
CA ILE A 659 4.06 2.25 -25.61
C ILE A 659 5.31 1.64 -26.23
N ARG A 660 5.92 2.33 -27.20
CA ARG A 660 7.23 1.94 -27.72
C ARG A 660 8.16 2.02 -26.53
N ARG A 661 8.85 0.91 -26.22
CA ARG A 661 10.00 0.93 -25.29
C ARG A 661 10.80 2.20 -25.60
N PRO A 662 11.06 3.09 -24.63
CA PRO A 662 12.00 4.16 -24.89
C PRO A 662 13.31 3.51 -25.37
N PRO A 663 13.95 4.03 -26.43
CA PRO A 663 15.21 3.47 -26.88
C PRO A 663 16.18 3.53 -25.69
N SER A 664 16.74 2.38 -25.33
CA SER A 664 17.84 2.27 -24.38
C SER A 664 19.08 2.93 -24.98
N LYS A 665 19.14 4.26 -24.95
CA LYS A 665 20.36 5.02 -25.18
C LYS A 665 20.94 5.42 -23.84
N ILE A 666 21.43 4.42 -23.12
CA ILE A 666 22.65 4.60 -22.33
C ILE A 666 23.73 3.93 -23.16
N GLN A 667 24.34 4.69 -24.06
CA GLN A 667 25.62 4.29 -24.61
C GLN A 667 26.64 4.41 -23.47
N PRO A 668 27.47 3.38 -23.22
CA PRO A 668 28.63 3.54 -22.38
C PRO A 668 29.68 4.28 -23.22
N GLU A 669 29.83 5.59 -23.03
CA GLU A 669 31.07 6.23 -23.44
C GLU A 669 32.15 5.82 -22.44
N VAL A 670 32.82 4.73 -22.80
CA VAL A 670 34.17 4.39 -22.33
C VAL A 670 35.14 5.24 -23.16
N ALA A 671 35.73 6.25 -22.51
CA ALA A 671 37.09 6.72 -22.74
C ALA A 671 37.57 7.47 -21.50
#